data_AF-A0A8H4PJV2-F1
#
_entry.id   AF-A0A8H4PJV2-F1
#
_cell.length_a   1.000
_cell.length_b   1.000
_cell.length_c   1.000
_cell.angle_alpha   90.00
_cell.angle_beta   90.00
_cell.angle_gamma   90.00
#
_symmetry.space_group_name_H-M   'P 1'
#
loop_
_entity.id
_entity.type
_entity.pdbx_description
1 polymer ?
#
loop_
_entity_poly.entity_id
_entity_poly.type
_entity_poly.pdbx_seq_one_letter_code
_entity_poly.pdbx_strand_id
1 'polypeptide(L)'
;MMPVTKVNICVITSLEPKDGHRRWRVKIKETAGNEERPAREIDLKDPFSIKEYEDYETRIKRNFQPSKKSLSKNSGPNAPTDNNRGFLPSTSSSSNLQTYKRNLHRLLRLDKLRKRGGIVKISIGEDLDPADRNNAAFHSIHGLLWEILEEYNERGIIVTRWITGIGNHSLPAGLRSVTQPIRLLLIVSRSLQQRGNGSFHDVQSVVYDTLYALVKLLRDHNRHDRLSIDMVRPGTLAKLEEYLENGKKYDMVHIDTHGFVEEDGTPQILFAKPDYFPASKSEEQLLNSTTFDYTPASDVAALLKRYNITVAVFSSCQSAYTQRKSLSSSMCHVFAKHGICAITGMNFSVLSKTAEAYYAGFYSSLVLHGRTFRSAAIHGRDKLWEQKGRRLSGDKHETWPTVATYFAAHSLDKTDSIPRLGDHRFASDEGLCPSATPRNRCLLTLLVVVLGFGAFRLPISTMKAVLGMALALFIAYTLWPWASSEVLPLTDFMAFKEGMENQGLKHSVGLMAFEDRLKCLNKLFIQIDEMPPDWKKEEKRLLALRDQWLTTNSADVVQIVPASDFQPSWLRLPKFRRSCVSAKGSRVVLIITELEDIIKRNKPLNMNAINQMNTYIREMEHRHRSNLYLIFMSHESIGWQDIKLDREDYSWLGAQPFRSLPGFITFKKMAKV
;
A
#
# COMPACT_ATOMS: atom_id res chain seq x y z
N MET A 1 6.82 1.61 33.94
CA MET A 1 5.88 1.78 32.81
C MET A 1 5.32 3.19 32.88
N MET A 2 5.23 3.91 31.75
CA MET A 2 4.52 5.19 31.74
C MET A 2 3.05 4.97 32.11
N PRO A 3 2.42 5.86 32.92
CA PRO A 3 1.02 5.73 33.26
C PRO A 3 0.17 5.81 31.97
N VAL A 4 -0.90 5.00 31.92
CA VAL A 4 -1.84 5.01 30.79
C VAL A 4 -3.18 5.49 31.30
N THR A 5 -3.69 6.56 30.70
CA THR A 5 -5.06 7.03 30.90
C THR A 5 -5.90 6.63 29.70
N LYS A 6 -7.05 6.01 29.95
CA LYS A 6 -8.05 5.68 28.92
C LYS A 6 -9.20 6.66 28.99
N VAL A 7 -9.64 7.12 27.82
CA VAL A 7 -10.81 7.97 27.64
C VAL A 7 -11.72 7.26 26.64
N ASN A 8 -12.80 6.68 27.14
CA ASN A 8 -13.81 6.04 26.30
C ASN A 8 -14.95 7.03 26.06
N ILE A 9 -15.24 7.32 24.80
CA ILE A 9 -16.31 8.20 24.35
C ILE A 9 -17.34 7.34 23.64
N CYS A 10 -18.53 7.19 24.20
CA CYS A 10 -19.63 6.43 23.61
C CYS A 10 -20.73 7.40 23.17
N VAL A 11 -21.20 7.28 21.93
CA VAL A 11 -22.37 8.02 21.47
C VAL A 11 -23.61 7.49 22.20
N ILE A 12 -24.40 8.39 22.80
CA ILE A 12 -25.74 8.06 23.30
C ILE A 12 -26.75 8.32 22.18
N THR A 13 -26.67 9.49 21.53
CA THR A 13 -27.52 9.84 20.40
C THR A 13 -26.91 10.98 19.57
N SER A 14 -27.23 11.02 18.27
CA SER A 14 -26.98 12.16 17.38
C SER A 14 -28.05 13.23 17.65
N LEU A 15 -27.63 14.48 17.83
CA LEU A 15 -28.53 15.62 18.03
C LEU A 15 -28.70 16.37 16.71
N GLU A 16 -29.83 17.05 16.55
CA GLU A 16 -30.06 17.92 15.40
C GLU A 16 -28.96 18.98 15.28
N PRO A 17 -28.41 19.20 14.06
CA PRO A 17 -27.44 20.24 13.83
C PRO A 17 -27.94 21.61 14.26
N LYS A 18 -27.07 22.41 14.88
CA LYS A 18 -27.38 23.79 15.27
C LYS A 18 -26.31 24.72 14.74
N ASP A 19 -26.73 25.82 14.12
CA ASP A 19 -25.85 26.82 13.49
C ASP A 19 -24.95 26.20 12.41
N GLY A 20 -25.43 25.15 11.72
CA GLY A 20 -24.65 24.40 10.73
C GLY A 20 -23.60 23.45 11.30
N HIS A 21 -23.52 23.28 12.63
CA HIS A 21 -22.62 22.34 13.29
C HIS A 21 -23.35 21.10 13.77
N ARG A 22 -22.74 19.94 13.55
CA ARG A 22 -23.22 18.66 14.08
C ARG A 22 -23.04 18.59 15.59
N ARG A 23 -23.90 17.81 16.24
CA ARG A 23 -23.93 17.68 17.69
C ARG A 23 -24.25 16.25 18.10
N TRP A 24 -23.72 15.84 19.24
CA TRP A 24 -23.93 14.51 19.80
C TRP A 24 -24.09 14.61 21.31
N ARG A 25 -24.95 13.78 21.89
CA ARG A 25 -24.88 13.50 23.33
C ARG A 25 -23.98 12.29 23.52
N VAL A 26 -22.92 12.44 24.32
CA VAL A 26 -21.90 11.41 24.51
C VAL A 26 -21.66 11.12 25.98
N LYS A 27 -21.41 9.85 26.30
CA LYS A 27 -20.92 9.40 27.60
C LYS A 27 -19.41 9.27 27.55
N ILE A 28 -18.72 9.97 28.45
CA ILE A 28 -17.26 9.93 28.56
C ILE A 28 -16.89 9.24 29.88
N LYS A 29 -16.13 8.14 29.77
CA LYS A 29 -15.58 7.38 30.89
C LYS A 29 -14.05 7.51 30.88
N GLU A 30 -13.48 7.95 32.00
CA GLU A 30 -12.05 8.12 32.18
C GLU A 30 -11.52 7.07 33.17
N THR A 31 -10.45 6.36 32.79
CA THR A 31 -9.80 5.37 33.66
C THR A 31 -8.29 5.64 33.68
N ALA A 32 -7.71 5.85 34.85
CA ALA A 32 -6.28 6.09 35.01
C ALA A 32 -5.70 5.06 36.00
N GLY A 33 -4.90 4.11 35.50
CA GLY A 33 -4.48 2.96 36.30
C GLY A 33 -5.69 2.13 36.75
N ASN A 34 -5.85 1.96 38.07
CA ASN A 34 -7.00 1.28 38.67
C ASN A 34 -8.13 2.25 39.09
N GLU A 35 -7.92 3.56 38.94
CA GLU A 35 -8.94 4.56 39.29
C GLU A 35 -9.91 4.75 38.13
N GLU A 36 -11.16 4.35 38.33
CA GLU A 36 -12.26 4.66 37.44
C GLU A 36 -12.99 5.92 37.92
N ARG A 37 -13.13 6.91 37.04
CA ARG A 37 -13.91 8.12 37.33
C ARG A 37 -15.37 7.90 36.95
N PRO A 38 -16.31 8.55 37.66
CA PRO A 38 -17.71 8.52 37.26
C PRO A 38 -17.85 9.00 35.82
N ALA A 39 -18.60 8.24 35.03
CA ALA A 39 -18.91 8.63 33.67
C ALA A 39 -19.68 9.96 33.66
N ARG A 40 -19.37 10.81 32.69
CA ARG A 40 -20.05 12.09 32.50
C ARG A 40 -20.72 12.14 31.14
N GLU A 41 -21.91 12.69 31.09
CA GLU A 41 -22.61 12.95 29.84
C GLU A 41 -22.40 14.40 29.44
N ILE A 42 -22.03 14.62 28.18
CA ILE A 42 -21.86 15.97 27.64
C ILE A 42 -22.46 16.07 26.24
N ASP A 43 -22.90 17.27 25.87
CA ASP A 43 -23.19 17.60 24.48
C ASP A 43 -21.88 18.00 23.79
N LEU A 44 -21.47 17.18 22.83
CA LEU A 44 -20.33 17.45 21.98
C LEU A 44 -20.80 18.19 20.73
N LYS A 45 -20.19 19.35 20.44
CA LYS A 45 -20.41 20.13 19.21
C LYS A 45 -19.20 19.96 18.30
N ASP A 46 -19.45 19.72 17.03
CA ASP A 46 -18.41 19.73 16.00
C ASP A 46 -17.77 21.13 15.91
N PRO A 47 -16.45 21.26 16.07
CA PRO A 47 -15.80 22.57 15.93
C PRO A 47 -15.91 23.16 14.53
N PHE A 48 -16.14 22.34 13.49
CA PHE A 48 -16.41 22.81 12.13
C PHE A 48 -17.88 22.63 11.74
N SER A 49 -18.36 23.52 10.88
CA SER A 49 -19.67 23.43 10.25
C SER A 49 -19.64 22.43 9.09
N ILE A 50 -20.80 21.88 8.74
CA ILE A 50 -20.95 20.97 7.59
C ILE A 50 -20.44 21.63 6.30
N LYS A 51 -20.72 22.93 6.12
CA LYS A 51 -20.26 23.71 4.97
C LYS A 51 -18.73 23.79 4.88
N GLU A 52 -18.03 23.93 5.99
CA GLU A 52 -16.55 23.96 5.98
C GLU A 52 -15.94 22.63 5.49
N TYR A 53 -16.56 21.50 5.82
CA TYR A 53 -16.18 20.19 5.29
C TYR A 53 -16.42 20.10 3.77
N GLU A 54 -17.57 20.58 3.30
CA GLU A 54 -17.94 20.61 1.87
C GLU A 54 -17.03 21.54 1.07
N ASP A 55 -16.73 22.72 1.59
CA ASP A 55 -15.83 23.71 0.99
C ASP A 55 -14.40 23.14 0.89
N TYR A 56 -13.93 22.44 1.94
CA TYR A 56 -12.66 21.73 1.92
C TYR A 56 -12.62 20.68 0.82
N GLU A 57 -13.60 19.77 0.77
CA GLU A 57 -13.64 18.69 -0.21
C GLU A 57 -13.75 19.24 -1.64
N THR A 58 -14.55 20.28 -1.85
CA THR A 58 -14.70 20.95 -3.15
C THR A 58 -13.39 21.57 -3.61
N ARG A 59 -12.66 22.24 -2.70
CA ARG A 59 -11.36 22.83 -3.01
C ARG A 59 -10.32 21.77 -3.36
N ILE A 60 -10.29 20.67 -2.61
CA ILE A 60 -9.40 19.53 -2.90
C ILE A 60 -9.74 18.93 -4.27
N LYS A 61 -11.01 18.69 -4.57
CA LYS A 61 -11.47 18.19 -5.89
C LYS A 61 -11.12 19.13 -7.04
N ARG A 62 -11.22 20.45 -6.85
CA ARG A 62 -10.77 21.44 -7.85
C ARG A 62 -9.27 21.35 -8.12
N ASN A 63 -8.47 21.12 -7.09
CA ASN A 63 -7.01 20.93 -7.25
C ASN A 63 -6.66 19.65 -8.01
N PHE A 64 -7.54 18.64 -7.98
CA PHE A 64 -7.40 17.41 -8.77
C PHE A 64 -7.82 17.55 -10.24
N GLN A 65 -8.66 18.52 -10.57
CA GLN A 65 -9.02 18.78 -11.96
C GLN A 65 -7.87 19.55 -12.63
N PRO A 66 -7.23 19.00 -13.68
CA PRO A 66 -6.25 19.76 -14.44
C PRO A 66 -6.94 21.04 -14.94
N SER A 67 -6.34 22.21 -14.67
CA SER A 67 -6.92 23.47 -15.08
C SER A 67 -7.19 23.42 -16.58
N LYS A 68 -8.47 23.51 -16.98
CA LYS A 68 -8.88 23.74 -18.37
C LYS A 68 -8.49 25.17 -18.80
N LYS A 69 -7.24 25.59 -18.57
CA LYS A 69 -6.74 26.87 -19.09
C LYS A 69 -6.58 26.71 -20.59
N SER A 70 -7.66 27.09 -21.27
CA SER A 70 -7.71 27.71 -22.59
C SER A 70 -6.75 27.16 -23.64
N LEU A 71 -7.19 26.10 -24.31
CA LEU A 71 -6.85 25.82 -25.71
C LEU A 71 -7.55 26.82 -26.67
N SER A 72 -7.82 28.06 -26.23
CA SER A 72 -8.24 29.12 -27.14
C SER A 72 -7.01 29.56 -27.93
N LYS A 73 -6.80 28.90 -29.06
CA LYS A 73 -6.06 29.47 -30.20
C LYS A 73 -6.68 30.84 -30.49
N ASN A 74 -5.82 31.85 -30.69
CA ASN A 74 -6.11 33.26 -30.95
C ASN A 74 -5.94 34.20 -29.73
N SER A 75 -4.70 34.42 -29.34
CA SER A 75 -4.29 35.75 -28.90
C SER A 75 -3.00 36.11 -29.64
N GLY A 76 -3.05 37.23 -30.38
CA GLY A 76 -1.96 37.72 -31.21
C GLY A 76 -0.73 38.15 -30.39
N PRO A 77 0.37 38.52 -31.06
CA PRO A 77 1.69 38.72 -30.46
C PRO A 77 1.84 39.92 -29.50
N ASN A 78 0.76 40.57 -29.03
CA ASN A 78 0.81 41.79 -28.23
C ASN A 78 -0.02 41.76 -26.93
N ALA A 79 -0.35 40.59 -26.38
CA ALA A 79 -1.00 40.54 -25.07
C ALA A 79 0.02 40.77 -23.92
N PRO A 80 -0.24 41.69 -22.98
CA PRO A 80 0.67 41.96 -21.87
C PRO A 80 0.90 40.70 -21.04
N THR A 81 2.17 40.47 -20.68
CA THR A 81 2.62 39.42 -19.78
C THR A 81 2.04 39.63 -18.38
N ASP A 82 0.85 39.09 -18.14
CA ASP A 82 0.24 39.02 -16.81
C ASP A 82 0.91 37.91 -15.98
N ASN A 83 2.20 38.14 -15.69
CA ASN A 83 2.97 37.39 -14.71
C ASN A 83 2.45 37.76 -13.31
N ASN A 84 2.09 36.76 -12.50
CA ASN A 84 1.72 36.85 -11.07
C ASN A 84 0.23 37.04 -10.70
N ARG A 85 -0.66 36.16 -11.17
CA ARG A 85 -1.74 35.66 -10.29
C ARG A 85 -1.46 34.24 -9.85
N GLY A 86 -0.42 34.10 -9.04
CA GLY A 86 -0.30 32.96 -8.14
C GLY A 86 -1.52 32.95 -7.23
N PHE A 87 -2.33 31.90 -7.34
CA PHE A 87 -3.40 31.60 -6.39
C PHE A 87 -2.70 31.29 -5.06
N LEU A 88 -2.40 32.31 -4.26
CA LEU A 88 -1.85 32.16 -2.92
C LEU A 88 -2.91 31.45 -2.07
N PRO A 89 -2.63 30.26 -1.50
CA PRO A 89 -3.54 29.63 -0.56
C PRO A 89 -3.66 30.55 0.67
N SER A 90 -4.89 30.91 1.02
CA SER A 90 -5.18 31.77 2.16
C SER A 90 -4.55 31.19 3.43
N THR A 91 -3.80 32.01 4.15
CA THR A 91 -3.16 31.70 5.44
C THR A 91 -4.14 31.27 6.55
N SER A 92 -5.45 31.39 6.32
CA SER A 92 -6.54 31.12 7.25
C SER A 92 -6.76 29.65 7.62
N SER A 93 -6.26 28.69 6.84
CA SER A 93 -6.62 27.28 7.03
C SER A 93 -5.81 26.54 8.09
N SER A 94 -4.51 26.82 8.18
CA SER A 94 -3.65 26.25 9.23
C SER A 94 -4.08 26.72 10.62
N SER A 95 -4.52 27.97 10.74
CA SER A 95 -5.13 28.51 11.95
C SER A 95 -6.47 27.84 12.28
N ASN A 96 -7.28 27.47 11.27
CA ASN A 96 -8.55 26.77 11.49
C ASN A 96 -8.32 25.37 12.06
N LEU A 97 -7.37 24.61 11.53
CA LEU A 97 -7.06 23.26 12.00
C LEU A 97 -6.47 23.26 13.42
N GLN A 98 -5.60 24.22 13.76
CA GLN A 98 -5.10 24.37 15.13
C GLN A 98 -6.21 24.82 16.10
N THR A 99 -7.14 25.66 15.64
CA THR A 99 -8.32 26.04 16.43
C THR A 99 -9.23 24.85 16.66
N TYR A 100 -9.45 24.01 15.63
CA TYR A 100 -10.17 22.74 15.72
C TYR A 100 -9.53 21.81 16.76
N LYS A 101 -8.21 21.61 16.68
CA LYS A 101 -7.44 20.81 17.66
C LYS A 101 -7.63 21.34 19.08
N ARG A 102 -7.45 22.65 19.29
CA ARG A 102 -7.61 23.29 20.61
C ARG A 102 -9.03 23.10 21.16
N ASN A 103 -10.04 23.19 20.30
CA ASN A 103 -11.42 22.97 20.68
C ASN A 103 -11.66 21.53 21.14
N LEU A 104 -11.19 20.52 20.39
CA LEU A 104 -11.27 19.13 20.82
C LEU A 104 -10.50 18.87 22.13
N HIS A 105 -9.29 19.43 22.26
CA HIS A 105 -8.50 19.37 23.51
C HIS A 105 -9.28 19.90 24.71
N ARG A 106 -9.92 21.07 24.56
CA ARG A 106 -10.72 21.71 25.61
C ARG A 106 -11.96 20.89 25.96
N LEU A 107 -12.70 20.41 24.95
CA LEU A 107 -13.90 19.60 25.12
C LEU A 107 -13.61 18.33 25.92
N LEU A 108 -12.52 17.64 25.58
CA LEU A 108 -12.09 16.42 26.25
C LEU A 108 -11.27 16.66 27.53
N ARG A 109 -10.97 17.92 27.88
CA ARG A 109 -10.13 18.32 29.02
C ARG A 109 -8.74 17.66 29.00
N LEU A 110 -8.17 17.45 27.81
CA LEU A 110 -6.90 16.72 27.64
C LEU A 110 -5.73 17.38 28.35
N ASP A 111 -5.75 18.71 28.56
CA ASP A 111 -4.67 19.40 29.27
C ASP A 111 -4.54 18.92 30.73
N LYS A 112 -5.66 18.60 31.39
CA LYS A 112 -5.64 18.03 32.74
C LYS A 112 -5.10 16.61 32.75
N LEU A 113 -5.42 15.81 31.74
CA LEU A 113 -4.93 14.44 31.60
C LEU A 113 -3.43 14.43 31.29
N ARG A 114 -2.97 15.30 30.38
CA ARG A 114 -1.56 15.45 30.01
C ARG A 114 -0.67 15.90 31.18
N LYS A 115 -1.18 16.76 32.07
CA LYS A 115 -0.43 17.20 33.27
C LYS A 115 -0.06 16.06 34.21
N ARG A 116 -0.71 14.89 34.11
CA ARG A 116 -0.41 13.70 34.92
C ARG A 116 0.77 12.89 34.38
N GLY A 117 1.27 13.22 33.20
CA GLY A 117 2.25 12.43 32.48
C GLY A 117 1.65 11.14 31.88
N GLY A 118 2.36 10.57 30.91
CA GLY A 118 2.01 9.28 30.31
C GLY A 118 1.13 9.33 29.06
N ILE A 119 0.67 8.14 28.65
CA ILE A 119 -0.03 7.89 27.39
C ILE A 119 -1.54 8.04 27.60
N VAL A 120 -2.21 8.78 26.72
CA VAL A 120 -3.67 8.93 26.71
C VAL A 120 -4.26 8.13 25.54
N LYS A 121 -4.99 7.05 25.82
CA LYS A 121 -5.70 6.25 24.83
C LYS A 121 -7.15 6.71 24.75
N ILE A 122 -7.53 7.30 23.63
CA ILE A 122 -8.89 7.77 23.34
C ILE A 122 -9.57 6.72 22.45
N SER A 123 -10.61 6.08 22.98
CA SER A 123 -11.48 5.18 22.25
C SER A 123 -12.80 5.89 21.95
N ILE A 124 -13.11 6.08 20.68
CA ILE A 124 -14.39 6.63 20.23
C ILE A 124 -15.24 5.47 19.75
N GLY A 125 -16.39 5.26 20.35
CA GLY A 125 -17.27 4.17 19.98
C GLY A 125 -18.66 4.62 19.61
N GLU A 126 -19.15 4.02 18.55
CA GLU A 126 -20.47 4.24 17.99
C GLU A 126 -21.12 2.89 17.70
N ASP A 127 -22.35 2.71 18.19
CA ASP A 127 -23.11 1.50 17.98
C ASP A 127 -23.74 1.50 16.58
N LEU A 128 -23.70 0.37 15.89
CA LEU A 128 -24.41 0.19 14.63
C LEU A 128 -25.83 -0.29 14.87
N ASP A 129 -26.59 0.34 15.76
CA ASP A 129 -28.00 0.00 15.95
C ASP A 129 -28.74 0.05 14.59
N PRO A 130 -29.47 -1.00 14.19
CA PRO A 130 -30.28 -0.99 12.98
C PRO A 130 -31.19 0.24 12.83
N ALA A 131 -31.69 0.82 13.92
CA ALA A 131 -32.56 1.99 13.91
C ALA A 131 -31.84 3.25 13.39
N ASP A 132 -30.57 3.44 13.77
CA ASP A 132 -29.77 4.60 13.38
C ASP A 132 -29.30 4.52 11.92
N ARG A 133 -29.24 3.32 11.34
CA ARG A 133 -28.76 3.09 9.96
C ARG A 133 -29.65 3.72 8.89
N ASN A 134 -30.94 3.79 9.14
CA ASN A 134 -31.92 4.34 8.20
C ASN A 134 -32.35 5.75 8.58
N ASN A 135 -31.82 6.29 9.68
CA ASN A 135 -32.15 7.62 10.12
C ASN A 135 -31.32 8.65 9.33
N ALA A 136 -31.97 9.31 8.37
CA ALA A 136 -31.34 10.36 7.57
C ALA A 136 -30.89 11.60 8.40
N ALA A 137 -31.36 11.73 9.64
CA ALA A 137 -30.89 12.77 10.58
C ALA A 137 -29.67 12.33 11.40
N PHE A 138 -29.28 11.05 11.32
CA PHE A 138 -28.14 10.55 12.07
C PHE A 138 -26.82 11.02 11.47
N HIS A 139 -26.01 11.69 12.30
CA HIS A 139 -24.65 12.08 11.99
C HIS A 139 -23.69 11.21 12.81
N SER A 140 -22.73 10.58 12.13
CA SER A 140 -21.71 9.80 12.84
C SER A 140 -20.75 10.70 13.60
N ILE A 141 -20.43 10.35 14.85
CA ILE A 141 -19.36 11.00 15.62
C ILE A 141 -17.98 10.72 15.00
N HIS A 142 -17.87 9.67 14.20
CA HIS A 142 -16.70 9.41 13.37
C HIS A 142 -16.56 10.47 12.25
N GLY A 143 -17.53 11.38 12.07
CA GLY A 143 -17.34 12.59 11.24
C GLY A 143 -16.21 13.50 11.70
N LEU A 144 -15.86 13.47 13.00
CA LEU A 144 -14.83 14.33 13.56
C LEU A 144 -13.41 13.87 13.19
N LEU A 145 -12.49 14.83 13.12
CA LEU A 145 -11.09 14.61 12.74
C LEU A 145 -10.24 14.20 13.94
N TRP A 146 -10.62 13.11 14.61
CA TRP A 146 -10.03 12.70 15.88
C TRP A 146 -8.50 12.55 15.83
N GLU A 147 -7.96 12.06 14.72
CA GLU A 147 -6.54 11.80 14.50
C GLU A 147 -5.67 13.07 14.55
N ILE A 148 -6.27 14.27 14.46
CA ILE A 148 -5.54 15.53 14.68
C ILE A 148 -4.94 15.61 16.09
N LEU A 149 -5.54 14.91 17.07
CA LEU A 149 -5.07 14.88 18.45
C LEU A 149 -3.75 14.13 18.59
N GLU A 150 -3.37 13.33 17.59
CA GLU A 150 -2.09 12.61 17.54
C GLU A 150 -0.96 13.46 16.93
N GLU A 151 -1.25 14.69 16.47
CA GLU A 151 -0.24 15.51 15.78
C GLU A 151 0.99 15.82 16.63
N TYR A 152 2.15 15.40 16.09
CA TYR A 152 3.51 15.43 16.65
C TYR A 152 3.72 14.54 17.88
N ASN A 153 2.82 13.58 18.14
CA ASN A 153 2.87 12.62 19.25
C ASN A 153 3.42 13.20 20.57
N GLU A 154 3.20 14.50 20.80
CA GLU A 154 4.10 15.26 21.66
C GLU A 154 4.03 14.82 23.12
N ARG A 155 3.01 14.03 23.51
CA ARG A 155 2.85 13.40 24.83
C ARG A 155 1.99 12.12 24.78
N GLY A 156 2.13 11.27 23.76
CA GLY A 156 1.53 9.93 23.77
C GLY A 156 0.00 9.87 23.70
N ILE A 157 -0.66 10.65 22.83
CA ILE A 157 -2.10 10.50 22.57
C ILE A 157 -2.29 9.45 21.47
N ILE A 158 -3.18 8.48 21.70
CA ILE A 158 -3.52 7.43 20.74
C ILE A 158 -5.04 7.42 20.56
N VAL A 159 -5.49 7.57 19.32
CA VAL A 159 -6.90 7.59 18.94
C VAL A 159 -7.28 6.26 18.30
N THR A 160 -8.44 5.73 18.66
CA THR A 160 -9.01 4.52 18.05
C THR A 160 -10.51 4.65 17.92
N ARG A 161 -11.03 4.41 16.71
CA ARG A 161 -12.47 4.38 16.44
C ARG A 161 -12.97 2.95 16.55
N TRP A 162 -14.13 2.79 17.15
CA TRP A 162 -14.78 1.53 17.42
C TRP A 162 -16.19 1.56 16.86
N ILE A 163 -16.49 0.53 16.10
CA ILE A 163 -17.83 0.28 15.60
C ILE A 163 -18.37 -0.85 16.47
N THR A 164 -19.29 -0.53 17.37
CA THR A 164 -19.84 -1.49 18.35
C THR A 164 -21.10 -2.18 17.85
N GLY A 165 -21.59 -3.17 18.60
CA GLY A 165 -22.78 -3.95 18.21
C GLY A 165 -22.52 -4.95 17.07
N ILE A 166 -21.26 -5.18 16.71
CA ILE A 166 -20.87 -6.19 15.72
C ILE A 166 -20.26 -7.39 16.45
N GLY A 167 -20.46 -8.60 15.92
CA GLY A 167 -19.85 -9.82 16.44
C GLY A 167 -18.33 -9.70 16.68
N ASN A 168 -17.82 -10.45 17.67
CA ASN A 168 -16.39 -10.43 17.98
C ASN A 168 -15.61 -11.20 16.91
N HIS A 169 -14.82 -10.46 16.14
CA HIS A 169 -13.88 -11.02 15.19
C HIS A 169 -12.46 -10.73 15.66
N SER A 170 -11.65 -11.78 15.79
CA SER A 170 -10.24 -11.64 16.13
C SER A 170 -9.41 -11.28 14.89
N LEU A 171 -8.39 -10.46 15.06
CA LEU A 171 -7.38 -10.25 14.02
C LEU A 171 -6.77 -11.59 13.57
N PRO A 172 -6.45 -11.75 12.27
CA PRO A 172 -5.75 -12.92 11.75
C PRO A 172 -4.41 -13.18 12.46
N ALA A 173 -3.94 -14.43 12.42
CA ALA A 173 -2.70 -14.82 13.11
C ALA A 173 -1.47 -14.03 12.65
N GLY A 174 -1.32 -13.75 11.34
CA GLY A 174 -0.22 -12.95 10.77
C GLY A 174 -0.14 -11.51 11.28
N LEU A 175 -1.28 -10.96 11.71
CA LEU A 175 -1.40 -9.61 12.28
C LEU A 175 -1.38 -9.61 13.81
N ARG A 176 -1.52 -10.79 14.44
CA ARG A 176 -1.38 -10.98 15.88
C ARG A 176 0.00 -11.46 16.27
N SER A 177 0.76 -12.10 15.39
CA SER A 177 2.08 -12.67 15.69
C SER A 177 3.11 -12.29 14.63
N VAL A 178 4.29 -11.86 15.08
CA VAL A 178 5.44 -11.57 14.21
C VAL A 178 6.05 -12.83 13.58
N THR A 179 5.76 -14.00 14.16
CA THR A 179 6.25 -15.31 13.68
C THR A 179 5.35 -15.95 12.62
N GLN A 180 4.21 -15.32 12.33
CA GLN A 180 3.26 -15.83 11.34
C GLN A 180 3.34 -14.95 10.09
N PRO A 181 3.19 -15.52 8.88
CA PRO A 181 3.18 -14.76 7.63
C PRO A 181 1.99 -13.80 7.62
N ILE A 182 2.18 -12.59 7.09
CA ILE A 182 1.07 -11.75 6.63
C ILE A 182 0.78 -12.11 5.18
N ARG A 183 -0.43 -12.61 4.90
CA ARG A 183 -0.88 -12.87 3.54
C ARG A 183 -1.80 -11.74 3.09
N LEU A 184 -1.29 -10.89 2.20
CA LEU A 184 -1.96 -9.69 1.72
C LEU A 184 -2.43 -9.89 0.28
N LEU A 185 -3.72 -9.62 0.03
CA LEU A 185 -4.26 -9.51 -1.33
C LEU A 185 -4.34 -8.03 -1.72
N LEU A 186 -3.57 -7.63 -2.72
CA LEU A 186 -3.55 -6.26 -3.25
C LEU A 186 -4.48 -6.16 -4.45
N ILE A 187 -5.46 -5.28 -4.37
CA ILE A 187 -6.41 -5.00 -5.46
C ILE A 187 -6.05 -3.63 -6.04
N VAL A 188 -5.45 -3.60 -7.23
CA VAL A 188 -5.14 -2.35 -7.92
C VAL A 188 -6.13 -2.16 -9.05
N SER A 189 -6.95 -1.11 -8.96
CA SER A 189 -7.89 -0.77 -10.02
C SER A 189 -7.69 0.68 -10.44
N ARG A 190 -7.06 0.86 -11.60
CA ARG A 190 -6.70 2.16 -12.17
C ARG A 190 -7.18 2.26 -13.61
N SER A 191 -7.63 3.46 -14.01
CA SER A 191 -8.00 3.70 -15.40
C SER A 191 -6.74 3.70 -16.26
N LEU A 192 -6.76 2.83 -17.27
CA LEU A 192 -5.70 2.70 -18.24
C LEU A 192 -5.96 3.56 -19.48
N GLN A 193 -6.91 4.51 -19.38
CA GLN A 193 -7.21 5.45 -20.44
C GLN A 193 -6.06 6.42 -20.62
N GLN A 194 -5.62 6.56 -21.87
CA GLN A 194 -4.65 7.58 -22.24
C GLN A 194 -5.38 8.87 -22.61
N ARG A 195 -4.79 9.99 -22.20
CA ARG A 195 -5.10 11.33 -22.68
C ARG A 195 -4.46 11.49 -24.07
N GLY A 196 -4.93 12.48 -24.84
CA GLY A 196 -4.37 12.79 -26.17
C GLY A 196 -2.88 13.17 -26.20
N ASN A 197 -2.21 13.30 -25.04
CA ASN A 197 -0.76 13.52 -24.91
C ASN A 197 0.02 12.26 -24.52
N GLY A 198 -0.61 11.07 -24.54
CA GLY A 198 0.01 9.79 -24.19
C GLY A 198 0.14 9.52 -22.68
N SER A 199 -0.24 10.46 -21.80
CA SER A 199 -0.30 10.22 -20.34
C SER A 199 -1.58 9.50 -19.94
N PHE A 200 -1.55 8.69 -18.88
CA PHE A 200 -2.74 8.03 -18.39
C PHE A 200 -3.64 8.99 -17.59
N HIS A 201 -4.95 8.78 -17.66
CA HIS A 201 -5.95 9.54 -16.90
C HIS A 201 -5.80 9.33 -15.40
N ASP A 202 -5.33 8.15 -15.00
CA ASP A 202 -5.16 7.77 -13.61
C ASP A 202 -3.69 7.79 -13.16
N VAL A 203 -3.53 7.86 -11.84
CA VAL A 203 -2.25 7.76 -11.16
C VAL A 203 -1.86 6.30 -10.93
N GLN A 204 -0.57 6.08 -10.70
CA GLN A 204 -0.05 4.79 -10.28
C GLN A 204 -0.63 4.33 -8.94
N SER A 205 -0.52 3.02 -8.66
CA SER A 205 -0.75 2.46 -7.34
C SER A 205 0.07 3.24 -6.29
N VAL A 206 -0.58 3.60 -5.18
CA VAL A 206 0.09 4.35 -4.10
C VAL A 206 0.80 3.45 -3.09
N VAL A 207 0.64 2.13 -3.23
CA VAL A 207 1.14 1.15 -2.26
C VAL A 207 2.06 0.10 -2.89
N TYR A 208 1.89 -0.20 -4.17
CA TYR A 208 2.60 -1.29 -4.86
C TYR A 208 4.12 -1.21 -4.67
N ASP A 209 4.73 -0.06 -4.96
CA ASP A 209 6.19 0.12 -4.88
C ASP A 209 6.70 -0.12 -3.44
N THR A 210 5.95 0.36 -2.43
CA THR A 210 6.28 0.16 -1.02
C THR A 210 6.24 -1.33 -0.64
N LEU A 211 5.19 -2.03 -1.06
CA LEU A 211 5.00 -3.44 -0.77
C LEU A 211 6.04 -4.30 -1.48
N TYR A 212 6.33 -4.02 -2.75
CA TYR A 212 7.37 -4.70 -3.50
C TYR A 212 8.75 -4.50 -2.85
N ALA A 213 9.10 -3.26 -2.49
CA ALA A 213 10.34 -2.97 -1.79
C ALA A 213 10.46 -3.73 -0.46
N LEU A 214 9.37 -3.85 0.30
CA LEU A 214 9.36 -4.63 1.54
C LEU A 214 9.62 -6.12 1.30
N VAL A 215 8.96 -6.74 0.32
CA VAL A 215 9.18 -8.16 0.03
C VAL A 215 10.61 -8.41 -0.44
N LYS A 216 11.15 -7.52 -1.28
CA LYS A 216 12.53 -7.62 -1.75
C LYS A 216 13.53 -7.51 -0.59
N LEU A 217 13.39 -6.48 0.25
CA LEU A 217 14.22 -6.31 1.44
C LEU A 217 14.13 -7.54 2.37
N LEU A 218 12.93 -8.05 2.63
CA LEU A 218 12.75 -9.24 3.44
C LEU A 218 13.45 -10.46 2.84
N ARG A 219 13.43 -10.62 1.51
CA ARG A 219 14.14 -11.71 0.82
C ARG A 219 15.65 -11.57 0.98
N ASP A 220 16.20 -10.37 0.79
CA ASP A 220 17.63 -10.09 0.92
C ASP A 220 18.14 -10.39 2.35
N HIS A 221 17.25 -10.33 3.35
CA HIS A 221 17.52 -10.66 4.74
C HIS A 221 17.00 -12.05 5.18
N ASN A 222 16.69 -12.97 4.26
CA ASN A 222 16.19 -14.32 4.56
C ASN A 222 14.92 -14.37 5.44
N ARG A 223 14.06 -13.36 5.35
CA ARG A 223 12.75 -13.22 6.04
C ARG A 223 11.58 -13.19 5.07
N HIS A 224 11.72 -13.86 3.92
CA HIS A 224 10.73 -13.86 2.83
C HIS A 224 9.37 -14.49 3.23
N ASP A 225 9.33 -15.25 4.31
CA ASP A 225 8.13 -15.82 4.91
C ASP A 225 7.28 -14.79 5.67
N ARG A 226 7.84 -13.62 6.03
CA ARG A 226 7.12 -12.63 6.84
C ARG A 226 5.93 -12.00 6.10
N LEU A 227 6.04 -11.78 4.80
CA LEU A 227 5.02 -11.10 3.98
C LEU A 227 4.89 -11.80 2.63
N SER A 228 3.67 -12.25 2.33
CA SER A 228 3.27 -12.77 1.02
C SER A 228 2.25 -11.83 0.40
N ILE A 229 2.43 -11.50 -0.87
CA ILE A 229 1.56 -10.58 -1.61
C ILE A 229 1.08 -11.24 -2.89
N ASP A 230 -0.23 -11.30 -3.07
CA ASP A 230 -0.85 -11.58 -4.36
C ASP A 230 -1.52 -10.31 -4.88
N MET A 231 -1.43 -10.07 -6.18
CA MET A 231 -2.01 -8.89 -6.82
C MET A 231 -3.14 -9.28 -7.78
N VAL A 232 -4.35 -8.78 -7.53
CA VAL A 232 -5.51 -8.99 -8.41
C VAL A 232 -5.33 -8.19 -9.69
N ARG A 233 -5.20 -8.88 -10.81
CA ARG A 233 -5.00 -8.32 -12.16
C ARG A 233 -5.73 -9.17 -13.21
N PRO A 234 -6.50 -8.58 -14.14
CA PRO A 234 -6.93 -7.18 -14.14
C PRO A 234 -7.69 -6.81 -12.85
N GLY A 235 -7.68 -5.52 -12.48
CA GLY A 235 -8.33 -5.01 -11.28
C GLY A 235 -9.85 -4.96 -11.37
N THR A 236 -10.48 -6.08 -11.75
CA THR A 236 -11.95 -6.25 -11.89
C THR A 236 -12.53 -7.03 -10.72
N LEU A 237 -13.83 -6.89 -10.48
CA LEU A 237 -14.53 -7.63 -9.42
C LEU A 237 -14.54 -9.14 -9.69
N ALA A 238 -14.83 -9.54 -10.93
CA ALA A 238 -14.81 -10.95 -11.34
C ALA A 238 -13.44 -11.60 -11.11
N LYS A 239 -12.35 -10.85 -11.37
CA LYS A 239 -11.01 -11.36 -11.13
C LYS A 239 -10.70 -11.47 -9.64
N LEU A 240 -11.17 -10.52 -8.83
CA LEU A 240 -11.07 -10.63 -7.37
C LEU A 240 -11.76 -11.91 -6.87
N GLU A 241 -12.97 -12.20 -7.35
CA GLU A 241 -13.69 -13.43 -7.01
C GLU A 241 -12.90 -14.69 -7.41
N GLU A 242 -12.37 -14.75 -8.63
CA GLU A 242 -11.51 -15.86 -9.08
C GLU A 242 -10.28 -16.08 -8.17
N TYR A 243 -9.58 -15.00 -7.77
CA TYR A 243 -8.43 -15.11 -6.86
C TYR A 243 -8.80 -15.69 -5.50
N LEU A 244 -10.03 -15.45 -5.03
CA LEU A 244 -10.54 -15.96 -3.76
C LEU A 244 -11.04 -17.41 -3.90
N GLU A 245 -11.66 -17.76 -5.04
CA GLU A 245 -12.11 -19.12 -5.37
C GLU A 245 -10.96 -20.12 -5.51
N ASN A 246 -9.78 -19.66 -5.93
CA ASN A 246 -8.57 -20.47 -6.08
C ASN A 246 -8.03 -21.10 -4.77
N GLY A 247 -8.73 -20.97 -3.65
CA GLY A 247 -8.45 -21.66 -2.38
C GLY A 247 -7.32 -21.04 -1.55
N LYS A 248 -6.67 -19.98 -2.05
CA LYS A 248 -5.68 -19.22 -1.30
C LYS A 248 -6.35 -18.46 -0.14
N LYS A 249 -5.73 -18.51 1.04
CA LYS A 249 -6.21 -17.80 2.24
C LYS A 249 -5.45 -16.49 2.42
N TYR A 250 -6.17 -15.41 2.64
CA TYR A 250 -5.60 -14.09 2.90
C TYR A 250 -5.97 -13.60 4.30
N ASP A 251 -5.04 -12.92 4.96
CA ASP A 251 -5.26 -12.30 6.26
C ASP A 251 -5.89 -10.92 6.10
N MET A 252 -5.49 -10.19 5.06
CA MET A 252 -5.99 -8.84 4.79
C MET A 252 -6.05 -8.53 3.30
N VAL A 253 -6.90 -7.58 2.94
CA VAL A 253 -6.87 -6.94 1.62
C VAL A 253 -6.37 -5.50 1.70
N HIS A 254 -5.67 -5.06 0.66
CA HIS A 254 -5.48 -3.64 0.37
C HIS A 254 -6.28 -3.30 -0.90
N ILE A 255 -7.26 -2.43 -0.77
CA ILE A 255 -8.11 -1.94 -1.86
C ILE A 255 -7.50 -0.62 -2.35
N ASP A 256 -6.72 -0.71 -3.42
CA ASP A 256 -6.05 0.39 -4.09
C ASP A 256 -6.80 0.83 -5.34
N THR A 257 -8.00 1.37 -5.11
CA THR A 257 -8.97 1.76 -6.16
C THR A 257 -9.45 3.18 -5.92
N HIS A 258 -10.18 3.77 -6.87
CA HIS A 258 -10.97 4.95 -6.56
C HIS A 258 -12.15 4.60 -5.65
N GLY A 259 -12.49 5.54 -4.78
CA GLY A 259 -13.69 5.48 -3.96
C GLY A 259 -14.61 6.64 -4.32
N PHE A 260 -15.90 6.38 -4.29
CA PHE A 260 -16.93 7.37 -4.60
C PHE A 260 -18.10 7.19 -3.64
N VAL A 261 -18.79 8.27 -3.31
CA VAL A 261 -20.05 8.22 -2.56
C VAL A 261 -21.11 8.93 -3.39
N GLU A 262 -22.16 8.19 -3.76
CA GLU A 262 -23.30 8.68 -4.53
C GLU A 262 -24.09 9.76 -3.76
N GLU A 263 -24.94 10.50 -4.46
CA GLU A 263 -25.72 11.59 -3.89
C GLU A 263 -26.67 11.11 -2.78
N ASP A 264 -27.21 9.89 -2.93
CA ASP A 264 -28.03 9.20 -1.94
C ASP A 264 -27.23 8.71 -0.72
N GLY A 265 -25.90 8.84 -0.74
CA GLY A 265 -24.99 8.37 0.29
C GLY A 265 -24.51 6.94 0.08
N THR A 266 -24.78 6.28 -1.03
CA THR A 266 -24.30 4.91 -1.27
C THR A 266 -22.81 4.92 -1.63
N PRO A 267 -21.94 4.24 -0.85
CA PRO A 267 -20.52 4.18 -1.14
C PRO A 267 -20.21 3.13 -2.22
N GLN A 268 -19.45 3.56 -3.23
CA GLN A 268 -19.07 2.80 -4.42
C GLN A 268 -17.55 2.61 -4.50
N ILE A 269 -17.13 1.39 -4.84
CA ILE A 269 -15.74 1.04 -5.16
C ILE A 269 -15.65 0.88 -6.67
N LEU A 270 -14.71 1.59 -7.29
CA LEU A 270 -14.56 1.61 -8.74
C LEU A 270 -13.57 0.54 -9.19
N PHE A 271 -14.08 -0.50 -9.86
CA PHE A 271 -13.29 -1.56 -10.49
C PHE A 271 -13.07 -1.28 -11.97
N ALA A 272 -12.03 -1.86 -12.57
CA ALA A 272 -11.74 -1.69 -13.98
C ALA A 272 -12.73 -2.50 -14.80
N LYS A 273 -13.16 -1.97 -15.95
CA LYS A 273 -14.00 -2.72 -16.88
C LYS A 273 -13.21 -3.80 -17.63
N PRO A 274 -13.77 -5.02 -17.81
CA PRO A 274 -13.15 -6.07 -18.62
C PRO A 274 -12.91 -5.65 -20.08
N ASP A 275 -13.86 -4.90 -20.66
CA ASP A 275 -13.89 -4.52 -22.08
C ASP A 275 -13.06 -3.29 -22.43
N TYR A 276 -12.13 -2.90 -21.55
CA TYR A 276 -11.32 -1.70 -21.75
C TYR A 276 -10.28 -1.84 -22.88
N PHE A 277 -10.04 -3.05 -23.38
CA PHE A 277 -9.17 -3.33 -24.53
C PHE A 277 -9.93 -3.83 -25.77
N PRO A 278 -10.96 -3.13 -26.28
CA PRO A 278 -11.60 -3.58 -27.50
C PRO A 278 -10.67 -3.30 -28.67
N ALA A 279 -10.37 -4.35 -29.46
CA ALA A 279 -9.53 -4.26 -30.65
C ALA A 279 -10.10 -3.32 -31.75
N SER A 280 -11.28 -2.73 -31.55
CA SER A 280 -12.08 -2.09 -32.59
C SER A 280 -12.83 -0.79 -32.22
N LYS A 281 -12.73 -0.26 -30.99
CA LYS A 281 -13.42 1.01 -30.67
C LYS A 281 -12.62 2.22 -31.16
N SER A 282 -13.32 3.23 -31.68
CA SER A 282 -12.71 4.50 -32.09
C SER A 282 -12.22 5.29 -30.87
N GLU A 283 -11.23 6.15 -31.08
CA GLU A 283 -10.62 7.03 -30.06
C GLU A 283 -11.68 7.90 -29.35
N GLU A 284 -12.72 8.32 -30.08
CA GLU A 284 -13.84 9.10 -29.56
C GLU A 284 -14.76 8.30 -28.61
N GLN A 285 -14.94 6.99 -28.85
CA GLN A 285 -15.69 6.10 -27.95
C GLN A 285 -14.89 5.77 -26.68
N LEU A 286 -13.56 5.70 -26.78
CA LEU A 286 -12.68 5.51 -25.62
C LEU A 286 -12.66 6.75 -24.73
N LEU A 287 -12.78 7.96 -25.27
CA LEU A 287 -12.84 9.22 -24.52
C LEU A 287 -14.14 9.38 -23.70
N ASN A 288 -15.24 8.82 -24.17
CA ASN A 288 -16.58 8.99 -23.58
C ASN A 288 -17.07 7.82 -22.73
N SER A 289 -16.37 6.68 -22.71
CA SER A 289 -16.74 5.52 -21.88
C SER A 289 -16.24 5.69 -20.45
N THR A 290 -17.12 5.49 -19.46
CA THR A 290 -16.66 5.33 -18.07
C THR A 290 -15.75 4.11 -18.00
N THR A 291 -14.51 4.30 -17.54
CA THR A 291 -13.44 3.29 -17.48
C THR A 291 -13.62 2.30 -16.33
N PHE A 292 -14.58 2.58 -15.46
CA PHE A 292 -14.83 1.83 -14.24
C PHE A 292 -16.24 1.27 -14.17
N ASP A 293 -16.36 0.12 -13.53
CA ASP A 293 -17.59 -0.43 -12.98
C ASP A 293 -17.75 0.07 -11.54
N TYR A 294 -18.88 0.71 -11.28
CA TYR A 294 -19.24 1.17 -9.94
C TYR A 294 -19.85 0.00 -9.20
N THR A 295 -19.13 -0.51 -8.20
CA THR A 295 -19.58 -1.64 -7.39
C THR A 295 -19.93 -1.17 -5.98
N PRO A 296 -21.15 -1.44 -5.48
CA PRO A 296 -21.51 -1.10 -4.12
C PRO A 296 -20.49 -1.68 -3.13
N ALA A 297 -20.05 -0.86 -2.17
CA ALA A 297 -19.10 -1.32 -1.16
C ALA A 297 -19.63 -2.52 -0.35
N SER A 298 -20.96 -2.65 -0.22
CA SER A 298 -21.61 -3.81 0.40
C SER A 298 -21.29 -5.11 -0.32
N ASP A 299 -21.23 -5.10 -1.65
CA ASP A 299 -21.07 -6.30 -2.46
C ASP A 299 -19.64 -6.81 -2.35
N VAL A 300 -18.67 -5.90 -2.37
CA VAL A 300 -17.27 -6.21 -2.09
C VAL A 300 -17.09 -6.72 -0.66
N ALA A 301 -17.72 -6.08 0.32
CA ALA A 301 -17.64 -6.51 1.72
C ALA A 301 -18.27 -7.90 1.93
N ALA A 302 -19.41 -8.18 1.28
CA ALA A 302 -20.06 -9.48 1.29
C ALA A 302 -19.18 -10.55 0.62
N LEU A 303 -18.54 -10.23 -0.50
CA LEU A 303 -17.57 -11.11 -1.15
C LEU A 303 -16.43 -11.48 -0.20
N LEU A 304 -15.77 -10.49 0.43
CA LEU A 304 -14.66 -10.74 1.38
C LEU A 304 -15.11 -11.57 2.60
N LYS A 305 -16.32 -11.33 3.10
CA LYS A 305 -16.91 -12.11 4.18
C LYS A 305 -17.04 -13.59 3.82
N ARG A 306 -17.48 -13.93 2.60
CA ARG A 306 -17.59 -15.33 2.15
C ARG A 306 -16.26 -16.08 2.23
N TYR A 307 -15.15 -15.37 2.08
CA TYR A 307 -13.79 -15.93 2.14
C TYR A 307 -13.06 -15.69 3.47
N ASN A 308 -13.79 -15.30 4.52
CA ASN A 308 -13.26 -15.09 5.88
C ASN A 308 -12.10 -14.08 5.97
N ILE A 309 -12.04 -13.11 5.05
CA ILE A 309 -11.08 -12.01 5.18
C ILE A 309 -11.67 -11.00 6.17
N THR A 310 -10.90 -10.63 7.18
CA THR A 310 -11.39 -9.83 8.32
C THR A 310 -10.66 -8.51 8.50
N VAL A 311 -9.74 -8.15 7.60
CA VAL A 311 -8.99 -6.89 7.66
C VAL A 311 -8.93 -6.25 6.28
N ALA A 312 -9.22 -4.95 6.21
CA ALA A 312 -9.22 -4.18 4.97
C ALA A 312 -8.45 -2.87 5.13
N VAL A 313 -7.68 -2.50 4.11
CA VAL A 313 -6.94 -1.24 4.04
C VAL A 313 -7.35 -0.52 2.75
N PHE A 314 -7.86 0.71 2.85
CA PHE A 314 -8.33 1.48 1.68
C PHE A 314 -7.44 2.67 1.36
N SER A 315 -6.79 2.68 0.20
CA SER A 315 -6.23 3.92 -0.36
C SER A 315 -7.30 4.81 -1.02
N SER A 316 -8.49 4.24 -1.25
CA SER A 316 -9.62 4.90 -1.91
C SER A 316 -10.03 6.17 -1.19
N CYS A 317 -10.10 7.27 -1.94
CA CYS A 317 -10.62 8.54 -1.46
C CYS A 317 -12.01 8.35 -0.85
N GLN A 318 -12.28 9.09 0.23
CA GLN A 318 -13.60 9.07 0.90
C GLN A 318 -14.04 7.73 1.51
N SER A 319 -13.19 6.70 1.58
CA SER A 319 -13.55 5.39 2.18
C SER A 319 -13.91 5.46 3.67
N ALA A 320 -13.48 6.49 4.39
CA ALA A 320 -13.88 6.79 5.77
C ALA A 320 -14.78 8.04 5.86
N TYR A 321 -15.27 8.57 4.74
CA TYR A 321 -16.09 9.77 4.71
C TYR A 321 -17.43 9.52 5.41
N THR A 322 -17.71 10.33 6.42
CA THR A 322 -18.89 10.28 7.28
C THR A 322 -19.53 11.66 7.41
N GLN A 323 -19.21 12.56 6.47
CA GLN A 323 -19.69 13.95 6.54
C GLN A 323 -21.11 14.12 5.98
N ARG A 324 -21.59 13.16 5.18
CA ARG A 324 -22.96 13.11 4.69
C ARG A 324 -23.92 12.54 5.73
N LYS A 325 -25.22 12.73 5.48
CA LYS A 325 -26.31 12.12 6.24
C LYS A 325 -26.25 10.61 6.07
N SER A 326 -26.37 9.85 7.17
CA SER A 326 -26.27 8.37 7.26
C SER A 326 -24.87 7.76 7.44
N LEU A 327 -24.82 6.79 8.37
CA LEU A 327 -23.71 5.87 8.61
C LEU A 327 -23.36 5.00 7.39
N SER A 328 -24.35 4.71 6.54
CA SER A 328 -24.16 3.87 5.35
C SER A 328 -23.23 4.51 4.32
N SER A 329 -22.96 5.81 4.42
CA SER A 329 -22.07 6.55 3.51
C SER A 329 -20.59 6.27 3.66
N SER A 330 -20.20 5.56 4.72
CA SER A 330 -18.80 5.21 4.99
C SER A 330 -18.53 3.75 4.60
N MET A 331 -17.59 3.53 3.67
CA MET A 331 -17.13 2.18 3.31
C MET A 331 -16.62 1.43 4.54
N CYS A 332 -15.94 2.11 5.47
CA CYS A 332 -15.48 1.51 6.72
C CYS A 332 -16.63 0.94 7.56
N HIS A 333 -17.75 1.66 7.69
CA HIS A 333 -18.92 1.16 8.42
C HIS A 333 -19.59 0.00 7.69
N VAL A 334 -19.71 0.09 6.36
CA VAL A 334 -20.25 -1.00 5.53
C VAL A 334 -19.41 -2.27 5.66
N PHE A 335 -18.09 -2.17 5.61
CA PHE A 335 -17.18 -3.32 5.76
C PHE A 335 -17.23 -3.90 7.17
N ALA A 336 -17.27 -3.05 8.20
CA ALA A 336 -17.39 -3.51 9.59
C ALA A 336 -18.68 -4.33 9.80
N LYS A 337 -19.81 -3.88 9.25
CA LYS A 337 -21.10 -4.61 9.28
C LYS A 337 -21.00 -6.00 8.63
N HIS A 338 -20.09 -6.19 7.68
CA HIS A 338 -19.85 -7.49 7.03
C HIS A 338 -18.78 -8.33 7.73
N GLY A 339 -18.35 -7.97 8.94
CA GLY A 339 -17.44 -8.78 9.76
C GLY A 339 -15.96 -8.43 9.59
N ILE A 340 -15.64 -7.32 8.91
CA ILE A 340 -14.27 -6.80 8.86
C ILE A 340 -13.95 -6.13 10.21
N CYS A 341 -12.96 -6.66 10.91
CA CYS A 341 -12.66 -6.33 12.30
C CYS A 341 -11.66 -5.18 12.47
N ALA A 342 -10.85 -4.91 11.45
CA ALA A 342 -9.91 -3.79 11.45
C ALA A 342 -9.84 -3.16 10.05
N ILE A 343 -9.99 -1.84 10.00
CA ILE A 343 -10.12 -1.08 8.75
C ILE A 343 -9.31 0.20 8.85
N THR A 344 -8.55 0.55 7.80
CA THR A 344 -8.08 1.93 7.61
C THR A 344 -8.71 2.52 6.37
N GLY A 345 -9.14 3.78 6.43
CA GLY A 345 -9.75 4.45 5.29
C GLY A 345 -9.52 5.96 5.28
N MET A 346 -9.77 6.56 4.12
CA MET A 346 -9.52 7.98 3.86
C MET A 346 -10.76 8.82 4.17
N ASN A 347 -10.65 9.76 5.11
CA ASN A 347 -11.73 10.68 5.49
C ASN A 347 -12.13 11.61 4.34
N PHE A 348 -11.21 11.94 3.44
CA PHE A 348 -11.41 12.90 2.33
C PHE A 348 -10.67 12.42 1.08
N SER A 349 -10.79 13.20 0.00
CA SER A 349 -9.90 13.06 -1.15
C SER A 349 -8.45 13.39 -0.75
N VAL A 350 -7.49 12.57 -1.19
CA VAL A 350 -6.06 12.67 -0.82
C VAL A 350 -5.15 12.69 -2.04
N LEU A 351 -4.09 13.48 -1.98
CA LEU A 351 -3.04 13.45 -3.00
C LEU A 351 -2.32 12.09 -2.93
N SER A 352 -1.97 11.52 -4.09
CA SER A 352 -1.27 10.24 -4.17
C SER A 352 0.00 10.21 -3.31
N LYS A 353 0.81 11.28 -3.33
CA LYS A 353 2.01 11.40 -2.49
C LYS A 353 1.70 11.32 -0.99
N THR A 354 0.57 11.88 -0.56
CA THR A 354 0.12 11.79 0.84
C THR A 354 -0.24 10.35 1.19
N ALA A 355 -1.00 9.66 0.33
CA ALA A 355 -1.32 8.26 0.55
C ALA A 355 -0.06 7.36 0.54
N GLU A 356 0.86 7.58 -0.40
CA GLU A 356 2.15 6.88 -0.50
C GLU A 356 2.97 7.01 0.79
N ALA A 357 3.04 8.22 1.36
CA ALA A 357 3.76 8.49 2.61
C ALA A 357 3.14 7.75 3.80
N TYR A 358 1.80 7.76 3.90
CA TYR A 358 1.08 7.03 4.95
C TYR A 358 1.36 5.53 4.84
N TYR A 359 1.19 4.96 3.64
CA TYR A 359 1.34 3.53 3.45
C TYR A 359 2.78 3.05 3.61
N ALA A 360 3.76 3.88 3.26
CA ALA A 360 5.16 3.62 3.57
C ALA A 360 5.40 3.47 5.08
N GLY A 361 4.90 4.41 5.89
CA GLY A 361 5.00 4.32 7.36
C GLY A 361 4.20 3.16 7.94
N PHE A 362 2.98 2.95 7.43
CA PHE A 362 2.08 1.88 7.88
C PHE A 362 2.69 0.50 7.68
N TYR A 363 3.04 0.16 6.43
CA TYR A 363 3.52 -1.19 6.11
C TYR A 363 4.91 -1.46 6.64
N SER A 364 5.83 -0.49 6.64
CA SER A 364 7.15 -0.69 7.27
C SER A 364 7.03 -0.97 8.78
N SER A 365 6.14 -0.27 9.48
CA SER A 365 5.85 -0.51 10.90
C SER A 365 5.21 -1.89 11.13
N LEU A 366 4.22 -2.26 10.31
CA LEU A 366 3.52 -3.54 10.42
C LEU A 366 4.42 -4.75 10.10
N VAL A 367 5.20 -4.65 9.04
CA VAL A 367 5.93 -5.78 8.45
C VAL A 367 7.31 -5.94 9.07
N LEU A 368 8.12 -4.88 9.09
CA LEU A 368 9.52 -4.94 9.53
C LEU A 368 9.63 -4.98 11.06
N HIS A 369 8.85 -4.12 11.72
CA HIS A 369 8.87 -3.96 13.18
C HIS A 369 7.85 -4.86 13.88
N GLY A 370 6.97 -5.52 13.13
CA GLY A 370 5.96 -6.43 13.69
C GLY A 370 4.97 -5.73 14.61
N ARG A 371 4.74 -4.42 14.42
CA ARG A 371 3.82 -3.65 15.27
C ARG A 371 2.37 -4.08 15.01
N THR A 372 1.51 -3.87 16.01
CA THR A 372 0.07 -4.12 15.86
C THR A 372 -0.52 -3.27 14.73
N PHE A 373 -1.63 -3.71 14.14
CA PHE A 373 -2.34 -2.94 13.11
C PHE A 373 -2.65 -1.49 13.54
N ARG A 374 -3.03 -1.32 14.82
CA ARG A 374 -3.27 0.00 15.41
C ARG A 374 -2.00 0.84 15.45
N SER A 375 -0.90 0.29 15.98
CA SER A 375 0.37 1.01 16.07
C SER A 375 0.93 1.32 14.69
N ALA A 376 0.81 0.41 13.73
CA ALA A 376 1.16 0.65 12.33
C ALA A 376 0.38 1.84 11.74
N ALA A 377 -0.92 1.97 12.02
CA ALA A 377 -1.72 3.11 11.58
C ALA A 377 -1.24 4.44 12.17
N ILE A 378 -0.86 4.46 13.46
CA ILE A 378 -0.26 5.64 14.10
C ILE A 378 1.06 6.01 13.42
N HIS A 379 1.92 5.04 13.13
CA HIS A 379 3.19 5.30 12.44
C HIS A 379 3.02 5.75 10.98
N GLY A 380 2.03 5.20 10.27
CA GLY A 380 1.63 5.69 8.96
C GLY A 380 1.18 7.15 9.05
N ARG A 381 0.45 7.49 10.13
CA ARG A 381 0.14 8.86 10.45
C ARG A 381 1.41 9.64 10.71
N ASP A 382 2.22 9.40 11.74
CA ASP A 382 3.47 10.14 12.02
C ASP A 382 4.29 10.55 10.77
N LYS A 383 4.39 9.68 9.75
CA LYS A 383 5.02 10.02 8.46
C LYS A 383 4.40 11.19 7.69
N LEU A 384 3.07 11.38 7.65
CA LEU A 384 2.49 12.58 7.00
C LEU A 384 2.83 13.86 7.78
N TRP A 385 3.04 13.75 9.09
CA TRP A 385 3.28 14.87 9.98
C TRP A 385 4.75 15.30 9.89
N GLU A 386 5.67 14.34 9.82
CA GLU A 386 7.08 14.58 9.48
C GLU A 386 7.22 15.31 8.13
N GLN A 387 6.48 14.88 7.09
CA GLN A 387 6.53 15.53 5.78
C GLN A 387 6.01 16.97 5.83
N LYS A 388 5.03 17.27 6.67
CA LYS A 388 4.52 18.63 6.89
C LYS A 388 5.61 19.53 7.52
N GLY A 389 6.42 19.00 8.44
CA GLY A 389 7.50 19.72 9.09
C GLY A 389 8.75 19.97 8.22
N ARG A 390 9.01 19.11 7.23
CA ARG A 390 10.21 19.20 6.35
C ARG A 390 10.07 20.13 5.14
N ARG A 391 8.91 20.73 4.89
CA ARG A 391 8.70 21.56 3.68
C ARG A 391 9.33 22.94 3.81
N LEU A 392 10.43 23.12 3.08
CA LEU A 392 10.93 24.41 2.60
C LEU A 392 9.81 25.14 1.81
N SER A 393 9.76 26.45 1.97
CA SER A 393 8.78 27.41 1.43
C SER A 393 8.30 27.11 -0.01
N GLY A 394 7.03 26.76 -0.21
CA GLY A 394 6.42 26.69 -1.54
C GLY A 394 5.05 26.03 -1.59
N ASP A 395 4.98 24.71 -1.43
CA ASP A 395 3.74 23.95 -1.58
C ASP A 395 3.00 23.76 -0.25
N LYS A 396 2.18 24.76 0.10
CA LYS A 396 1.24 24.73 1.23
C LYS A 396 -0.01 23.88 0.90
N HIS A 397 0.17 22.59 0.65
CA HIS A 397 -0.98 21.69 0.62
C HIS A 397 -1.41 21.37 2.05
N GLU A 398 -2.58 21.86 2.43
CA GLU A 398 -3.26 21.52 3.67
C GLU A 398 -3.55 20.03 3.69
N THR A 399 -2.84 19.27 4.52
CA THR A 399 -3.20 17.89 4.80
C THR A 399 -4.01 17.87 6.07
N TRP A 400 -5.34 17.87 5.94
CA TRP A 400 -6.18 17.38 7.03
C TRP A 400 -5.73 15.94 7.35
N PRO A 401 -5.85 15.47 8.60
CA PRO A 401 -5.56 14.07 8.89
C PRO A 401 -6.54 13.21 8.09
N THR A 402 -6.01 12.56 7.07
CA THR A 402 -6.85 11.92 6.07
C THR A 402 -7.08 10.47 6.33
N VAL A 403 -6.30 9.79 7.18
CA VAL A 403 -6.47 8.35 7.40
C VAL A 403 -7.04 8.05 8.79
N ALA A 404 -8.25 7.52 8.82
CA ALA A 404 -8.91 7.02 10.01
C ALA A 404 -8.66 5.51 10.17
N THR A 405 -8.71 5.03 11.41
CA THR A 405 -8.60 3.60 11.74
C THR A 405 -9.78 3.16 12.58
N TYR A 406 -10.50 2.15 12.11
CA TYR A 406 -11.68 1.57 12.74
C TYR A 406 -11.39 0.14 13.20
N PHE A 407 -11.97 -0.22 14.33
CA PHE A 407 -12.07 -1.59 14.82
C PHE A 407 -13.52 -1.94 15.07
N ALA A 408 -13.93 -3.16 14.72
CA ALA A 408 -15.25 -3.67 15.06
C ALA A 408 -15.17 -4.53 16.34
N ALA A 409 -16.13 -4.34 17.25
CA ALA A 409 -16.22 -5.12 18.48
C ALA A 409 -17.67 -5.22 18.95
N HIS A 410 -17.97 -6.17 19.84
CA HIS A 410 -19.29 -6.22 20.46
C HIS A 410 -19.52 -5.05 21.41
N SER A 411 -18.51 -4.65 22.18
CA SER A 411 -18.60 -3.56 23.16
C SER A 411 -17.24 -2.92 23.43
N LEU A 412 -17.27 -1.62 23.74
CA LEU A 412 -16.11 -0.83 24.14
C LEU A 412 -15.44 -1.33 25.43
N ASP A 413 -16.21 -1.90 26.35
CA ASP A 413 -15.68 -2.34 27.66
C ASP A 413 -14.74 -3.54 27.53
N LYS A 414 -14.84 -4.31 26.43
CA LYS A 414 -13.98 -5.46 26.12
C LYS A 414 -12.79 -5.11 25.23
N THR A 415 -12.57 -3.84 24.90
CA THR A 415 -11.55 -3.42 23.91
C THR A 415 -10.09 -3.63 24.35
N ASP A 416 -9.87 -3.87 25.64
CA ASP A 416 -8.57 -4.32 26.17
C ASP A 416 -8.17 -5.73 25.72
N SER A 417 -9.10 -6.51 25.17
CA SER A 417 -8.89 -7.89 24.73
C SER A 417 -8.27 -8.04 23.34
N ILE A 418 -8.05 -6.95 22.58
CA ILE A 418 -7.22 -7.05 21.37
C ILE A 418 -5.80 -7.41 21.83
N PRO A 419 -5.24 -8.55 21.38
CA PRO A 419 -3.95 -9.04 21.85
C PRO A 419 -2.90 -7.95 21.73
N ARG A 420 -2.35 -7.54 22.89
CA ARG A 420 -1.20 -6.63 23.01
C ARG A 420 0.06 -7.36 22.57
N LEU A 421 0.17 -7.73 21.30
CA LEU A 421 1.44 -8.25 20.83
C LEU A 421 2.41 -7.08 20.66
N GLY A 422 3.40 -6.97 21.54
CA GLY A 422 4.57 -6.10 21.35
C GLY A 422 4.49 -4.67 21.91
N ASP A 423 3.31 -4.12 22.23
CA ASP A 423 3.18 -2.72 22.72
C ASP A 423 4.01 -2.42 24.00
N HIS A 424 4.39 -3.46 24.77
CA HIS A 424 5.15 -3.30 26.00
C HIS A 424 6.68 -3.21 25.81
N ARG A 425 7.24 -3.54 24.64
CA ARG A 425 8.70 -3.62 24.46
C ARG A 425 9.35 -2.40 23.79
N PHE A 426 8.58 -1.48 23.21
CA PHE A 426 9.14 -0.40 22.37
C PHE A 426 8.89 1.03 22.88
N ALA A 427 8.43 1.19 24.13
CA ALA A 427 8.41 2.50 24.78
C ALA A 427 9.83 3.05 25.12
N SER A 428 10.89 2.48 24.53
CA SER A 428 12.29 2.87 24.74
C SER A 428 12.99 3.42 23.49
N ASP A 429 12.28 3.68 22.39
CA ASP A 429 12.88 4.30 21.19
C ASP A 429 12.96 5.85 21.26
N GLU A 430 12.68 6.46 22.43
CA GLU A 430 12.99 7.86 22.65
C GLU A 430 14.42 8.03 23.19
N GLY A 431 15.35 8.35 22.27
CA GLY A 431 16.53 9.17 22.58
C GLY A 431 17.90 8.52 22.35
N LEU A 432 18.65 9.09 21.38
CA LEU A 432 20.11 9.21 21.28
C LEU A 432 21.00 8.12 21.93
N CYS A 433 21.82 7.50 21.08
CA CYS A 433 22.97 6.63 21.37
C CYS A 433 22.67 5.23 21.96
N PRO A 434 23.30 4.17 21.43
CA PRO A 434 23.19 2.83 22.00
C PRO A 434 24.08 2.74 23.26
N SER A 435 23.65 3.32 24.37
CA SER A 435 24.24 2.97 25.67
C SER A 435 23.54 1.71 26.18
N ALA A 436 24.22 0.58 26.01
CA ALA A 436 24.04 -0.71 26.68
C ALA A 436 22.59 -1.06 27.10
N THR A 437 21.96 -1.94 26.32
CA THR A 437 20.66 -2.54 26.65
C THR A 437 20.61 -3.07 28.11
N PRO A 438 19.43 -3.17 28.75
CA PRO A 438 19.30 -3.71 30.11
C PRO A 438 19.91 -5.12 30.28
N ARG A 439 20.14 -5.87 29.19
CA ARG A 439 20.88 -7.13 29.18
C ARG A 439 22.39 -6.97 29.39
N ASN A 440 23.00 -5.95 28.77
CA ASN A 440 24.40 -5.61 29.01
C ASN A 440 24.60 -5.14 30.46
N ARG A 441 23.60 -4.48 31.06
CA ARG A 441 23.62 -4.17 32.49
C ARG A 441 23.61 -5.43 33.35
N CYS A 442 22.81 -6.45 33.03
CA CYS A 442 22.79 -7.69 33.80
C CYS A 442 24.13 -8.45 33.75
N LEU A 443 24.75 -8.50 32.57
CA LEU A 443 26.07 -9.12 32.37
C LEU A 443 27.18 -8.31 33.07
N LEU A 444 27.12 -6.97 32.99
CA LEU A 444 28.03 -6.09 33.71
C LEU A 444 27.83 -6.20 35.23
N THR A 445 26.60 -6.30 35.73
CA THR A 445 26.31 -6.52 37.15
C THR A 445 26.80 -7.88 37.60
N LEU A 446 26.63 -8.94 36.80
CA LEU A 446 27.19 -10.26 37.10
C LEU A 446 28.72 -10.21 37.14
N LEU A 447 29.36 -9.51 36.21
CA LEU A 447 30.81 -9.31 36.18
C LEU A 447 31.29 -8.52 37.40
N VAL A 448 30.57 -7.44 37.77
CA VAL A 448 30.87 -6.62 38.95
C VAL A 448 30.62 -7.40 40.25
N VAL A 449 29.62 -8.28 40.30
CA VAL A 449 29.38 -9.17 41.44
C VAL A 449 30.49 -10.21 41.54
N VAL A 450 30.90 -10.83 40.43
CA VAL A 450 32.01 -11.81 40.42
C VAL A 450 33.34 -11.15 40.79
N LEU A 451 33.61 -9.94 40.29
CA LEU A 451 34.83 -9.18 40.62
C LEU A 451 34.78 -8.61 42.05
N GLY A 452 33.60 -8.20 42.53
CA GLY A 452 33.39 -7.70 43.88
C GLY A 452 33.48 -8.79 44.95
N PHE A 453 32.95 -9.99 44.68
CA PHE A 453 33.13 -11.16 45.55
C PHE A 453 34.51 -11.81 45.42
N GLY A 454 35.20 -11.63 44.29
CA GLY A 454 36.59 -12.05 44.10
C GLY A 454 37.59 -11.41 45.08
N ALA A 455 37.20 -10.33 45.77
CA ALA A 455 38.00 -9.73 46.84
C ALA A 455 37.94 -10.49 48.18
N PHE A 456 37.05 -11.48 48.33
CA PHE A 456 36.93 -12.29 49.55
C PHE A 456 37.33 -13.75 49.31
N ARG A 457 38.54 -14.10 49.79
CA ARG A 457 39.10 -15.43 50.13
C ARG A 457 38.41 -16.69 49.55
N LEU A 458 38.13 -16.74 48.24
CA LEU A 458 37.74 -18.00 47.61
C LEU A 458 39.01 -18.81 47.26
N PRO A 459 39.00 -20.14 47.45
CA PRO A 459 40.06 -21.01 46.95
C PRO A 459 40.25 -20.84 45.44
N ILE A 460 41.50 -20.93 44.98
CA ILE A 460 41.87 -20.77 43.56
C ILE A 460 41.06 -21.72 42.64
N SER A 461 40.74 -22.92 43.11
CA SER A 461 39.92 -23.90 42.39
C SER A 461 38.50 -23.40 42.13
N THR A 462 37.89 -22.75 43.12
CA THR A 462 36.54 -22.17 43.01
C THR A 462 36.54 -20.97 42.06
N MET A 463 37.58 -20.15 42.10
CA MET A 463 37.73 -19.02 41.17
C MET A 463 37.83 -19.49 39.71
N LYS A 464 38.61 -20.54 39.45
CA LYS A 464 38.71 -21.13 38.10
C LYS A 464 37.38 -21.69 37.59
N ALA A 465 36.59 -22.32 38.47
CA ALA A 465 35.27 -22.85 38.11
C ALA A 465 34.27 -21.72 37.78
N VAL A 466 34.26 -20.65 38.59
CA VAL A 466 33.39 -19.48 38.35
C VAL A 466 33.80 -18.76 37.07
N LEU A 467 35.10 -18.55 36.85
CA LEU A 467 35.60 -17.91 35.63
C LEU A 467 35.32 -18.76 34.38
N GLY A 468 35.49 -20.09 34.49
CA GLY A 468 35.15 -21.03 33.42
C GLY A 468 33.67 -21.05 33.09
N MET A 469 32.78 -20.99 34.09
CA MET A 469 31.33 -20.91 33.89
C MET A 469 30.91 -19.56 33.31
N ALA A 470 31.49 -18.46 33.77
CA ALA A 470 31.26 -17.12 33.21
C ALA A 470 31.73 -17.04 31.75
N LEU A 471 32.90 -17.61 31.43
CA LEU A 471 33.43 -17.68 30.08
C LEU A 471 32.57 -18.61 29.20
N ALA A 472 32.13 -19.76 29.70
CA ALA A 472 31.23 -20.65 28.96
C ALA A 472 29.86 -20.00 28.70
N LEU A 473 29.31 -19.28 29.68
CA LEU A 473 28.09 -18.50 29.51
C LEU A 473 28.29 -17.32 28.55
N PHE A 474 29.46 -16.68 28.56
CA PHE A 474 29.82 -15.62 27.61
C PHE A 474 29.97 -16.18 26.20
N ILE A 475 30.71 -17.28 26.03
CA ILE A 475 30.89 -17.98 24.74
C ILE A 475 29.55 -18.50 24.24
N ALA A 476 28.74 -19.15 25.08
CA ALA A 476 27.38 -19.53 24.72
C ALA A 476 26.54 -18.30 24.38
N TYR A 477 26.66 -17.19 25.11
CA TYR A 477 25.95 -15.95 24.78
C TYR A 477 26.41 -15.34 23.44
N THR A 478 27.68 -15.41 23.08
CA THR A 478 28.23 -14.84 21.83
C THR A 478 28.09 -15.77 20.63
N LEU A 479 28.13 -17.10 20.86
CA LEU A 479 28.09 -18.12 19.82
C LEU A 479 26.70 -18.75 19.65
N TRP A 480 25.80 -18.62 20.63
CA TRP A 480 24.39 -18.90 20.38
C TRP A 480 23.95 -17.89 19.34
N PRO A 481 23.52 -18.32 18.14
CA PRO A 481 22.93 -17.42 17.19
C PRO A 481 21.67 -16.94 17.90
N TRP A 482 21.74 -15.77 18.52
CA TRP A 482 20.54 -15.09 18.93
C TRP A 482 19.84 -14.86 17.61
N ALA A 483 18.84 -15.69 17.33
CA ALA A 483 17.69 -15.32 16.53
C ALA A 483 16.97 -14.18 17.27
N SER A 484 17.70 -13.11 17.64
CA SER A 484 17.12 -11.80 17.68
C SER A 484 16.53 -11.64 16.30
N SER A 485 15.20 -11.61 16.28
CA SER A 485 14.44 -10.93 15.25
C SER A 485 15.07 -9.55 15.10
N GLU A 486 16.15 -9.43 14.32
CA GLU A 486 16.76 -8.16 14.02
C GLU A 486 15.66 -7.38 13.33
N VAL A 487 15.16 -6.41 14.06
CA VAL A 487 14.23 -5.43 13.55
C VAL A 487 15.03 -4.67 12.51
N LEU A 488 14.73 -4.90 11.23
CA LEU A 488 15.40 -4.21 10.15
C LEU A 488 15.18 -2.71 10.35
N PRO A 489 16.25 -1.89 10.46
CA PRO A 489 16.12 -0.48 10.72
C PRO A 489 15.23 0.20 9.67
N LEU A 490 14.32 1.07 10.11
CA LEU A 490 13.49 1.85 9.20
C LEU A 490 14.34 2.70 8.23
N THR A 491 15.51 3.16 8.67
CA THR A 491 16.48 3.90 7.85
C THR A 491 16.95 3.09 6.65
N ASP A 492 17.20 1.81 6.85
CA ASP A 492 17.71 0.91 5.80
C ASP A 492 16.61 0.65 4.77
N PHE A 493 15.37 0.50 5.21
CA PHE A 493 14.22 0.41 4.31
C PHE A 493 14.00 1.68 3.51
N MET A 494 14.08 2.86 4.14
CA MET A 494 13.88 4.13 3.43
C MET A 494 15.01 4.40 2.43
N ALA A 495 16.27 4.12 2.80
CA ALA A 495 17.42 4.21 1.89
C ALA A 495 17.31 3.19 0.74
N PHE A 496 16.86 1.97 1.03
CA PHE A 496 16.61 0.94 0.02
C PHE A 496 15.51 1.37 -0.95
N LYS A 497 14.38 1.89 -0.44
CA LYS A 497 13.26 2.39 -1.25
C LYS A 497 13.69 3.57 -2.12
N GLU A 498 14.40 4.55 -1.55
CA GLU A 498 14.95 5.69 -2.29
C GLU A 498 15.95 5.22 -3.36
N GLY A 499 16.78 4.24 -3.03
CA GLY A 499 17.69 3.58 -3.99
C GLY A 499 16.94 2.91 -5.15
N MET A 500 15.79 2.28 -4.90
CA MET A 500 14.93 1.73 -5.96
C MET A 500 14.29 2.81 -6.83
N GLU A 501 13.80 3.89 -6.21
CA GLU A 501 13.22 5.03 -6.92
C GLU A 501 14.25 5.69 -7.85
N ASN A 502 15.48 5.90 -7.34
CA ASN A 502 16.59 6.46 -8.10
C ASN A 502 17.07 5.55 -9.25
N GLN A 503 16.79 4.24 -9.19
CA GLN A 503 17.09 3.30 -10.26
C GLN A 503 16.02 3.26 -11.37
N GLY A 504 14.97 4.10 -11.27
CA GLY A 504 13.89 4.14 -12.27
C GLY A 504 13.00 2.90 -12.25
N LEU A 505 13.03 2.10 -11.17
CA LEU A 505 12.24 0.88 -11.01
C LEU A 505 10.80 1.14 -10.55
N LYS A 506 10.30 2.36 -10.71
CA LYS A 506 8.95 2.73 -10.31
C LYS A 506 7.94 2.02 -11.20
N HIS A 507 6.97 1.32 -10.61
CA HIS A 507 5.96 0.61 -11.40
C HIS A 507 5.02 1.63 -12.05
N SER A 508 5.19 1.82 -13.36
CA SER A 508 4.43 2.84 -14.09
C SER A 508 3.00 2.38 -14.38
N VAL A 509 2.07 3.33 -14.52
CA VAL A 509 0.70 3.04 -15.00
C VAL A 509 0.72 2.35 -16.36
N GLY A 510 1.70 2.67 -17.21
CA GLY A 510 1.89 1.99 -18.49
C GLY A 510 2.24 0.52 -18.35
N LEU A 511 3.18 0.18 -17.45
CA LEU A 511 3.54 -1.21 -17.16
C LEU A 511 2.36 -1.97 -16.55
N MET A 512 1.59 -1.33 -15.67
CA MET A 512 0.34 -1.86 -15.15
C MET A 512 -0.68 -2.12 -16.26
N ALA A 513 -0.95 -1.11 -17.09
CA ALA A 513 -1.91 -1.22 -18.18
C ALA A 513 -1.59 -2.39 -19.09
N PHE A 514 -0.30 -2.53 -19.32
CA PHE A 514 0.27 -3.59 -20.12
C PHE A 514 0.10 -4.96 -19.47
N GLU A 515 0.52 -5.15 -18.21
CA GLU A 515 0.30 -6.39 -17.46
C GLU A 515 -1.17 -6.84 -17.47
N ASP A 516 -2.11 -5.89 -17.34
CA ASP A 516 -3.54 -6.18 -17.41
C ASP A 516 -3.97 -6.65 -18.79
N ARG A 517 -3.54 -5.94 -19.84
CA ARG A 517 -3.84 -6.31 -21.21
C ARG A 517 -3.36 -7.72 -21.51
N LEU A 518 -2.15 -8.04 -21.07
CA LEU A 518 -1.53 -9.35 -21.28
C LEU A 518 -2.28 -10.45 -20.52
N LYS A 519 -2.66 -10.19 -19.27
CA LYS A 519 -3.50 -11.13 -18.51
C LYS A 519 -4.88 -11.34 -19.15
N CYS A 520 -5.54 -10.29 -19.63
CA CYS A 520 -6.84 -10.39 -20.32
C CYS A 520 -6.75 -11.17 -21.63
N LEU A 521 -5.66 -10.99 -22.39
CA LEU A 521 -5.44 -11.71 -23.64
C LEU A 521 -5.08 -13.19 -23.41
N ASN A 522 -4.82 -13.58 -22.16
CA ASN A 522 -4.25 -14.87 -21.79
C ASN A 522 -2.96 -15.18 -22.59
N LYS A 523 -2.19 -14.12 -22.89
CA LYS A 523 -1.02 -14.11 -23.79
C LYS A 523 0.02 -13.17 -23.18
N LEU A 524 1.32 -13.45 -23.28
CA LEU A 524 2.31 -12.37 -23.15
C LEU A 524 2.89 -12.09 -24.48
N PHE A 525 3.05 -10.80 -24.67
CA PHE A 525 3.89 -10.21 -25.65
C PHE A 525 4.61 -9.08 -24.92
N ILE A 526 5.94 -9.04 -24.95
CA ILE A 526 6.64 -7.80 -24.64
C ILE A 526 7.72 -7.57 -25.68
N GLN A 527 7.69 -6.40 -26.29
CA GLN A 527 8.75 -5.88 -27.14
C GLN A 527 9.35 -4.68 -26.41
N ILE A 528 10.66 -4.71 -26.17
CA ILE A 528 11.39 -3.55 -25.66
C ILE A 528 12.17 -2.96 -26.83
N ASP A 529 11.80 -1.71 -27.20
CA ASP A 529 12.44 -0.89 -28.23
C ASP A 529 13.60 -0.07 -27.65
N GLU A 530 14.55 0.25 -28.54
CA GLU A 530 15.80 1.02 -28.35
C GLU A 530 16.54 0.72 -27.04
N MET A 531 17.42 -0.28 -27.10
CA MET A 531 18.41 -0.50 -26.06
C MET A 531 19.26 0.77 -25.85
N PRO A 532 19.38 1.28 -24.62
CA PRO A 532 20.36 2.31 -24.33
C PRO A 532 21.77 1.75 -24.61
N PRO A 533 22.74 2.60 -24.96
CA PRO A 533 24.12 2.19 -25.29
C PRO A 533 24.86 1.43 -24.16
N ASP A 534 24.26 1.29 -22.97
CA ASP A 534 24.79 0.56 -21.82
C ASP A 534 23.96 -0.71 -21.55
N TRP A 535 24.36 -1.82 -22.16
CA TRP A 535 23.69 -3.13 -22.01
C TRP A 535 23.64 -3.63 -20.57
N LYS A 536 24.64 -3.29 -19.72
CA LYS A 536 24.68 -3.72 -18.32
C LYS A 536 23.57 -3.07 -17.51
N LYS A 537 23.29 -1.80 -17.80
CA LYS A 537 22.17 -1.07 -17.18
C LYS A 537 20.83 -1.73 -17.55
N GLU A 538 20.68 -2.17 -18.79
CA GLU A 538 19.47 -2.82 -19.26
C GLU A 538 19.31 -4.25 -18.70
N GLU A 539 20.37 -5.05 -18.68
CA GLU A 539 20.37 -6.37 -18.02
C GLU A 539 19.92 -6.24 -16.56
N LYS A 540 20.46 -5.26 -15.82
CA LYS A 540 20.03 -4.98 -14.45
C LYS A 540 18.55 -4.62 -14.36
N ARG A 541 18.01 -3.87 -15.33
CA ARG A 541 16.58 -3.51 -15.40
C ARG A 541 15.71 -4.75 -15.66
N LEU A 542 16.13 -5.65 -16.55
CA LEU A 542 15.41 -6.88 -16.85
C LEU A 542 15.41 -7.86 -15.68
N LEU A 543 16.55 -8.01 -15.02
CA LEU A 543 16.64 -8.79 -13.78
C LEU A 543 15.71 -8.21 -12.72
N ALA A 544 15.65 -6.89 -12.59
CA ALA A 544 14.72 -6.25 -11.66
C ALA A 544 13.25 -6.49 -12.03
N LEU A 545 12.89 -6.46 -13.32
CA LEU A 545 11.53 -6.74 -13.80
C LEU A 545 11.15 -8.22 -13.60
N ARG A 546 12.08 -9.13 -13.89
CA ARG A 546 11.95 -10.57 -13.61
C ARG A 546 11.67 -10.79 -12.13
N ASP A 547 12.52 -10.23 -11.28
CA ASP A 547 12.40 -10.36 -9.83
C ASP A 547 11.08 -9.76 -9.34
N GLN A 548 10.64 -8.66 -9.94
CA GLN A 548 9.37 -8.03 -9.64
C GLN A 548 8.18 -8.93 -9.93
N TRP A 549 8.08 -9.51 -11.12
CA TRP A 549 6.96 -10.38 -11.47
C TRP A 549 6.92 -11.68 -10.68
N LEU A 550 8.08 -12.27 -10.41
CA LEU A 550 8.18 -13.43 -9.52
C LEU A 550 7.74 -13.06 -8.09
N THR A 551 8.10 -11.87 -7.63
CA THR A 551 7.79 -11.42 -6.27
C THR A 551 6.32 -11.09 -6.08
N THR A 552 5.66 -10.55 -7.10
CA THR A 552 4.23 -10.19 -7.03
C THR A 552 3.31 -11.29 -7.55
N ASN A 553 3.83 -12.49 -7.78
CA ASN A 553 3.12 -13.62 -8.40
C ASN A 553 2.39 -13.20 -9.70
N SER A 554 2.96 -12.24 -10.43
CA SER A 554 2.47 -11.88 -11.76
C SER A 554 2.75 -13.00 -12.75
N ALA A 555 3.88 -13.70 -12.54
CA ALA A 555 4.31 -14.88 -13.26
C ALA A 555 4.86 -15.92 -12.26
N ASP A 556 4.65 -17.20 -12.55
CA ASP A 556 5.16 -18.30 -11.71
C ASP A 556 6.63 -18.62 -12.04
N VAL A 557 7.01 -18.42 -13.30
CA VAL A 557 8.39 -18.58 -13.79
C VAL A 557 8.70 -17.42 -14.72
N VAL A 558 9.92 -16.87 -14.62
CA VAL A 558 10.43 -15.89 -15.57
C VAL A 558 11.86 -16.30 -15.94
N GLN A 559 12.10 -16.53 -17.23
CA GLN A 559 13.40 -16.91 -17.79
C GLN A 559 13.91 -15.77 -18.66
N ILE A 560 15.20 -15.45 -18.55
CA ILE A 560 15.89 -14.54 -19.46
C ILE A 560 16.87 -15.39 -20.26
N VAL A 561 16.74 -15.37 -21.58
CA VAL A 561 17.53 -16.16 -22.53
C VAL A 561 18.23 -15.19 -23.48
N PRO A 562 19.56 -15.10 -23.44
CA PRO A 562 20.31 -14.32 -24.43
C PRO A 562 20.03 -14.82 -25.85
N ALA A 563 19.86 -13.91 -26.81
CA ALA A 563 19.78 -14.29 -28.24
C ALA A 563 20.98 -15.12 -28.69
N SER A 564 22.16 -14.92 -28.08
CA SER A 564 23.34 -15.74 -28.36
C SER A 564 23.12 -17.23 -28.16
N ASP A 565 22.18 -17.64 -27.31
CA ASP A 565 21.87 -19.05 -27.04
C ASP A 565 21.20 -19.75 -28.23
N PHE A 566 20.66 -18.97 -29.18
CA PHE A 566 20.05 -19.48 -30.41
C PHE A 566 21.00 -19.38 -31.62
N GLN A 567 22.26 -18.95 -31.45
CA GLN A 567 23.19 -18.86 -32.57
C GLN A 567 23.62 -20.26 -33.10
N PRO A 568 23.93 -20.39 -34.40
CA PRO A 568 24.26 -21.68 -35.02
C PRO A 568 25.37 -22.45 -34.29
N SER A 569 25.14 -23.76 -34.17
CA SER A 569 25.80 -24.74 -33.29
C SER A 569 27.30 -25.03 -33.52
N TRP A 570 28.01 -24.31 -34.39
CA TRP A 570 29.47 -24.44 -34.51
C TRP A 570 30.25 -23.64 -33.46
N LEU A 571 29.57 -22.82 -32.64
CA LEU A 571 30.23 -22.04 -31.59
C LEU A 571 30.08 -22.60 -30.17
N ARG A 572 29.06 -23.39 -29.82
CA ARG A 572 28.92 -23.96 -28.46
C ARG A 572 28.11 -25.26 -28.42
N LEU A 573 28.79 -26.36 -28.11
CA LEU A 573 28.24 -27.58 -27.51
C LEU A 573 29.13 -27.92 -26.30
N PRO A 574 28.71 -28.77 -25.35
CA PRO A 574 27.37 -29.11 -24.87
C PRO A 574 27.32 -29.10 -23.31
N LYS A 575 26.32 -28.45 -22.69
CA LYS A 575 25.76 -28.79 -21.34
C LYS A 575 24.72 -27.75 -20.90
N PHE A 576 23.49 -27.86 -21.38
CA PHE A 576 22.33 -27.41 -20.60
C PHE A 576 21.89 -28.58 -19.72
N ARG A 577 22.41 -28.61 -18.49
CA ARG A 577 22.07 -29.60 -17.46
C ARG A 577 21.38 -28.87 -16.31
N ARG A 578 20.13 -29.30 -16.02
CA ARG A 578 19.32 -29.08 -14.79
C ARG A 578 18.76 -27.65 -14.62
N SER A 579 17.53 -27.40 -14.17
CA SER A 579 16.42 -28.19 -13.61
C SER A 579 15.16 -27.33 -13.79
N CYS A 580 13.96 -27.92 -13.96
CA CYS A 580 12.72 -27.27 -13.50
C CYS A 580 11.70 -28.32 -13.10
N VAL A 581 11.14 -28.10 -11.91
CA VAL A 581 10.22 -28.96 -11.17
C VAL A 581 8.83 -28.91 -11.81
N SER A 582 8.17 -30.06 -11.85
CA SER A 582 6.76 -30.23 -12.22
C SER A 582 5.85 -29.43 -11.28
N ALA A 583 5.15 -28.43 -11.81
CA ALA A 583 4.04 -27.77 -11.13
C ALA A 583 2.87 -27.56 -12.10
N LYS A 584 1.74 -28.21 -11.80
CA LYS A 584 0.47 -28.03 -12.51
C LYS A 584 -0.05 -26.61 -12.28
N GLY A 585 -0.32 -25.89 -13.37
CA GLY A 585 -1.00 -24.58 -13.38
C GLY A 585 -0.12 -23.34 -13.67
N SER A 586 1.15 -23.52 -14.08
CA SER A 586 2.15 -22.45 -14.07
C SER A 586 2.12 -21.51 -15.29
N ARG A 587 2.16 -20.21 -15.04
CA ARG A 587 2.41 -19.11 -15.98
C ARG A 587 3.91 -18.90 -16.17
N VAL A 588 4.43 -19.13 -17.38
CA VAL A 588 5.89 -19.03 -17.63
C VAL A 588 6.19 -17.88 -18.58
N VAL A 589 7.02 -16.94 -18.14
CA VAL A 589 7.50 -15.81 -18.93
C VAL A 589 8.89 -16.09 -19.49
N LEU A 590 9.10 -15.91 -20.79
CA LEU A 590 10.38 -16.04 -21.48
C LEU A 590 10.80 -14.68 -22.04
N ILE A 591 11.97 -14.16 -21.67
CA ILE A 591 12.57 -12.90 -22.12
C ILE A 591 13.76 -13.21 -23.01
N ILE A 592 13.72 -12.77 -24.25
CA ILE A 592 14.83 -12.89 -25.21
C ILE A 592 15.47 -11.53 -25.42
N THR A 593 16.75 -11.40 -25.10
CA THR A 593 17.52 -10.15 -25.29
C THR A 593 18.29 -10.19 -26.60
N GLU A 594 18.55 -9.03 -27.23
CA GLU A 594 19.43 -8.91 -28.41
C GLU A 594 18.94 -9.64 -29.68
N LEU A 595 17.61 -9.73 -29.88
CA LEU A 595 17.02 -10.45 -31.02
C LEU A 595 17.42 -9.86 -32.38
N GLU A 596 17.77 -8.58 -32.40
CA GLU A 596 18.32 -7.91 -33.58
C GLU A 596 19.59 -8.56 -34.11
N ASP A 597 20.50 -9.03 -33.23
CA ASP A 597 21.74 -9.67 -33.65
C ASP A 597 21.49 -10.98 -34.40
N ILE A 598 20.43 -11.71 -34.02
CA ILE A 598 19.95 -12.90 -34.76
C ILE A 598 19.37 -12.51 -36.12
N ILE A 599 18.86 -11.29 -36.30
CA ILE A 599 18.07 -10.93 -37.49
C ILE A 599 18.90 -10.17 -38.53
N LYS A 600 19.71 -9.19 -38.10
CA LYS A 600 20.50 -8.34 -39.01
C LYS A 600 21.64 -9.10 -39.70
N ARG A 601 22.17 -10.16 -39.10
CA ARG A 601 23.35 -10.88 -39.63
C ARG A 601 22.97 -11.97 -40.64
N ASN A 602 22.47 -11.59 -41.82
CA ASN A 602 22.22 -12.48 -42.97
C ASN A 602 21.07 -13.53 -42.76
N LYS A 603 19.86 -13.15 -43.16
CA LYS A 603 18.57 -13.89 -42.98
C LYS A 603 18.60 -15.40 -43.29
N PRO A 604 19.26 -15.90 -44.36
CA PRO A 604 19.34 -17.33 -44.66
C PRO A 604 20.17 -18.11 -43.64
N LEU A 605 21.21 -17.50 -43.06
CA LEU A 605 22.10 -18.16 -42.09
C LEU A 605 21.45 -18.31 -40.71
N ASN A 606 20.49 -17.46 -40.37
CA ASN A 606 19.82 -17.45 -39.07
C ASN A 606 18.47 -18.17 -39.06
N MET A 607 18.07 -18.82 -40.16
CA MET A 607 16.87 -19.65 -40.18
C MET A 607 16.98 -20.81 -39.17
N ASN A 608 18.19 -21.35 -38.97
CA ASN A 608 18.46 -22.34 -37.94
C ASN A 608 18.25 -21.78 -36.52
N ALA A 609 18.69 -20.55 -36.26
CA ALA A 609 18.48 -19.86 -34.98
C ALA A 609 16.98 -19.64 -34.69
N ILE A 610 16.25 -19.16 -35.70
CA ILE A 610 14.80 -18.97 -35.61
C ILE A 610 14.09 -20.32 -35.39
N ASN A 611 14.51 -21.39 -36.07
CA ASN A 611 13.96 -22.72 -35.87
C ASN A 611 14.25 -23.27 -34.47
N GLN A 612 15.46 -23.09 -33.94
CA GLN A 612 15.81 -23.47 -32.57
C GLN A 612 14.98 -22.70 -31.53
N MET A 613 14.80 -21.40 -31.75
CA MET A 613 13.91 -20.57 -30.93
C MET A 613 12.47 -21.09 -30.98
N ASN A 614 11.95 -21.41 -32.16
CA ASN A 614 10.62 -21.99 -32.34
C ASN A 614 10.48 -23.34 -31.63
N THR A 615 11.47 -24.23 -31.76
CA THR A 615 11.50 -25.52 -31.06
C THR A 615 11.49 -25.30 -29.55
N TYR A 616 12.30 -24.38 -29.03
CA TYR A 616 12.34 -24.05 -27.61
C TYR A 616 10.99 -23.53 -27.10
N ILE A 617 10.34 -22.63 -27.84
CA ILE A 617 9.01 -22.11 -27.50
C ILE A 617 8.00 -23.26 -27.44
N ARG A 618 7.95 -24.14 -28.46
CA ARG A 618 7.06 -25.31 -28.48
C ARG A 618 7.31 -26.27 -27.32
N GLU A 619 8.58 -26.50 -26.97
CA GLU A 619 8.91 -27.31 -25.79
C GLU A 619 8.39 -26.68 -24.50
N MET A 620 8.52 -25.35 -24.37
CA MET A 620 8.01 -24.62 -23.22
C MET A 620 6.47 -24.65 -23.17
N GLU A 621 5.78 -24.49 -24.30
CA GLU A 621 4.32 -24.64 -24.40
C GLU A 621 3.86 -26.06 -24.01
N HIS A 622 4.56 -27.09 -24.48
CA HIS A 622 4.25 -28.47 -24.15
C HIS A 622 4.46 -28.77 -22.65
N ARG A 623 5.54 -28.25 -22.06
CA ARG A 623 5.82 -28.41 -20.62
C ARG A 623 4.82 -27.65 -19.76
N HIS A 624 4.36 -26.48 -20.22
CA HIS A 624 3.47 -25.59 -19.50
C HIS A 624 2.10 -25.55 -20.16
N ARG A 625 1.23 -26.49 -19.77
CA ARG A 625 -0.14 -26.69 -20.30
C ARG A 625 -1.08 -25.48 -20.16
N SER A 626 -0.61 -24.35 -19.64
CA SER A 626 -1.37 -23.12 -19.48
C SER A 626 -0.42 -21.92 -19.57
N ASN A 627 -0.76 -20.94 -20.40
CA ASN A 627 -0.25 -19.57 -20.34
C ASN A 627 1.28 -19.45 -20.35
N LEU A 628 1.92 -19.83 -21.46
CA LEU A 628 3.27 -19.39 -21.78
C LEU A 628 3.22 -17.93 -22.25
N TYR A 629 4.19 -17.17 -21.79
CA TYR A 629 4.25 -15.75 -21.89
C TYR A 629 5.60 -15.36 -22.54
N LEU A 630 5.62 -14.74 -23.72
CA LEU A 630 6.86 -14.46 -24.47
C LEU A 630 7.19 -12.96 -24.58
N ILE A 631 8.46 -12.62 -24.38
CA ILE A 631 9.05 -11.29 -24.42
C ILE A 631 10.27 -11.33 -25.32
N PHE A 632 10.33 -10.42 -26.28
CA PHE A 632 11.44 -10.16 -27.16
C PHE A 632 12.00 -8.76 -26.91
N MET A 633 13.31 -8.60 -27.07
CA MET A 633 13.96 -7.29 -27.04
C MET A 633 14.86 -7.15 -28.25
N SER A 634 14.77 -6.00 -28.88
CA SER A 634 15.56 -5.65 -30.05
C SER A 634 16.45 -4.47 -29.71
N HIS A 635 17.73 -4.53 -30.12
CA HIS A 635 18.44 -3.28 -30.41
C HIS A 635 17.71 -2.65 -31.63
N GLU A 636 17.54 -1.33 -31.65
CA GLU A 636 16.96 -0.52 -32.74
C GLU A 636 15.51 -0.79 -33.23
N SER A 637 14.90 0.28 -33.76
CA SER A 637 13.57 0.29 -34.36
C SER A 637 13.56 -0.38 -35.74
N ILE A 638 13.72 -1.70 -35.81
CA ILE A 638 13.51 -2.43 -37.06
C ILE A 638 12.01 -2.51 -37.35
N GLY A 639 11.62 -2.24 -38.60
CA GLY A 639 10.32 -2.59 -39.13
C GLY A 639 10.16 -4.11 -39.21
N TRP A 640 9.66 -4.73 -38.14
CA TRP A 640 9.29 -6.16 -38.07
C TRP A 640 8.24 -6.62 -39.07
N GLN A 641 7.72 -5.71 -39.91
CA GLN A 641 6.60 -5.94 -40.82
C GLN A 641 6.89 -7.01 -41.88
N ASP A 642 8.17 -7.32 -42.15
CA ASP A 642 8.62 -8.22 -43.21
C ASP A 642 9.28 -9.53 -42.73
N ILE A 643 9.32 -9.78 -41.41
CA ILE A 643 9.74 -11.06 -40.84
C ILE A 643 8.48 -11.87 -40.54
N LYS A 644 8.07 -12.70 -41.50
CA LYS A 644 7.07 -13.74 -41.26
C LYS A 644 7.75 -14.87 -40.48
N LEU A 645 7.61 -14.87 -39.15
CA LEU A 645 7.52 -16.14 -38.42
C LEU A 645 6.35 -16.91 -39.06
N ASP A 646 6.52 -18.22 -39.26
CA ASP A 646 5.61 -19.01 -40.09
C ASP A 646 4.15 -18.74 -39.69
N ARG A 647 3.40 -18.18 -40.64
CA ARG A 647 2.14 -17.49 -40.36
C ARG A 647 1.01 -18.47 -40.06
N GLU A 648 1.16 -19.71 -40.51
CA GLU A 648 0.22 -20.80 -40.27
C GLU A 648 0.34 -21.34 -38.84
N ASP A 649 1.53 -21.26 -38.24
CA ASP A 649 1.78 -21.74 -36.87
C ASP A 649 1.66 -20.63 -35.79
N TYR A 650 1.84 -19.34 -36.16
CA TYR A 650 1.94 -18.23 -35.20
C TYR A 650 1.05 -17.02 -35.53
N SER A 651 -0.18 -17.24 -36.02
CA SER A 651 -1.18 -16.19 -36.27
C SER A 651 -1.55 -15.33 -35.05
N TRP A 652 -1.09 -15.71 -33.86
CA TRP A 652 -1.29 -15.04 -32.58
C TRP A 652 -0.17 -14.07 -32.18
N LEU A 653 0.93 -13.99 -32.95
CA LEU A 653 2.09 -13.15 -32.66
C LEU A 653 1.85 -11.71 -33.16
N GLY A 654 1.49 -10.81 -32.25
CA GLY A 654 1.21 -9.40 -32.54
C GLY A 654 2.32 -8.48 -32.07
N ALA A 655 3.09 -7.89 -32.99
CA ALA A 655 4.07 -6.85 -32.66
C ALA A 655 3.37 -5.51 -32.43
N GLN A 656 3.45 -4.96 -31.21
CA GLN A 656 3.05 -3.58 -30.92
C GLN A 656 4.28 -2.78 -30.45
N PRO A 657 4.72 -1.77 -31.23
CA PRO A 657 5.81 -0.91 -30.79
C PRO A 657 5.36 -0.11 -29.58
N PHE A 658 6.03 -0.34 -28.45
CA PHE A 658 5.89 0.46 -27.24
C PHE A 658 6.87 1.62 -27.32
N ARG A 659 6.63 2.57 -28.23
CA ARG A 659 7.34 3.86 -28.20
C ARG A 659 6.78 4.71 -27.07
N SER A 660 6.97 4.28 -25.82
CA SER A 660 7.23 5.26 -24.76
C SER A 660 8.71 5.42 -24.80
N LEU A 661 9.19 6.59 -25.19
CA LEU A 661 10.38 7.05 -24.48
C LEU A 661 9.82 7.87 -23.31
N PRO A 662 10.44 8.89 -22.71
CA PRO A 662 9.57 9.97 -22.27
C PRO A 662 8.72 10.36 -23.53
N GLY A 663 7.44 9.94 -23.62
CA GLY A 663 6.53 10.20 -24.74
C GLY A 663 6.01 8.97 -25.51
N PHE A 664 4.68 8.84 -25.65
CA PHE A 664 4.00 7.99 -26.64
C PHE A 664 3.22 8.85 -27.64
N ILE A 665 3.35 8.53 -28.94
CA ILE A 665 2.44 8.98 -30.00
C ILE A 665 1.92 7.72 -30.73
N THR A 666 0.59 7.64 -30.87
CA THR A 666 -0.14 6.67 -31.68
C THR A 666 -0.15 7.09 -33.15
N PHE A 667 0.25 6.19 -34.06
CA PHE A 667 -0.14 6.29 -35.47
C PHE A 667 -0.73 4.99 -36.02
N LYS A 668 -1.75 5.22 -36.85
CA LYS A 668 -2.78 4.33 -37.39
C LYS A 668 -2.23 3.45 -38.51
N LYS A 669 -2.65 2.17 -38.56
CA LYS A 669 -2.59 1.38 -39.79
C LYS A 669 -3.73 1.85 -40.70
N MET A 670 -3.41 2.46 -41.85
CA MET A 670 -4.39 2.61 -42.92
C MET A 670 -4.75 1.22 -43.44
N ALA A 671 -6.03 0.90 -43.45
CA ALA A 671 -6.54 -0.18 -44.28
C ALA A 671 -6.19 0.16 -45.72
N LYS A 672 -5.58 -0.80 -46.44
CA LYS A 672 -5.61 -0.74 -47.90
C LYS A 672 -7.06 -0.96 -48.32
N VAL A 673 -7.58 -0.03 -49.11
CA VAL A 673 -8.79 -0.19 -49.93
C VAL A 673 -8.62 -1.41 -50.83
#